data_AF-A0A1H3UGH4-F1
#
_entry.id   AF-A0A1H3UGH4-F1
#
_cell.length_a   1.000
_cell.length_b   1.000
_cell.length_c   1.000
_cell.angle_alpha   90.00
_cell.angle_beta   90.00
_cell.angle_gamma   90.00
#
_symmetry.space_group_name_H-M   'P 1'
#
loop_
_entity.id
_entity.type
_entity.pdbx_description
1 polymer ?
#
loop_
_entity_poly.entity_id
_entity_poly.type
_entity_poly.pdbx_seq_one_letter_code
_entity_poly.pdbx_strand_id
1 'polypeptide(L)'
;MPTTLRRRLAVLAAATIGLPLVALAPASAIADPRPTDPATAPEPLVAAENGPAALRSEARAPKNYKVLVFTKTAGVRRPSIQDGVATIRALAQDNGFTVTASQNAADFTAANLANFRAVVFLNTTGDILNPTQQGAFEAYIKAGGGYVGVHAAAETEPDWPFYQTLVGAKVASVTGVEPGNVDVADRVHPATETVPRALTLTEEWYNFTANVRGQSHVLATVDEKSVTGGTMGFDHPISWCKDYQGGRSFYTGLGHSIETYRAGAYKKHLLGGIQWASGVVEGDCGATVLANYEKVTLNDEPGEPMSLAVLPDGRVLHNTRGGQIRLYDPATNASPVITTMPVYSHDEDGLQTLAIDPDFATNKWVYVYYAPQLNTPVDNPATPGVNEGDAPATNADPTTWDKFKGYNQLSRFKLVDSPAPHLDLASEQQIIRVDVDRGICCHVAGQVKFDGKGNLFLITGDDTNAGGSDGFTPINDSANQGPGYDARRSSANTNDLRGKVLRIKVKANGTYTSPAGNLFPEAQDHTSKTRPEIFLMGLRNPFRFDVDSTGRLYIADYSPDSRVSNPTRGPEGTGRWFSANKAGNYGWPLCVSPSLPYFDFDFATRTSGEPFNCGAPVNDSRHNTGLTVLPAVQQPQFWYTYEARTPCGSAYLQNPPIACDFKWPVIGTGGVGPHGGPIYKYDADSTSQVKFPEYFNNAVVFGEFTRDKLFMMRTDGKGNLNGVEQFLPGTLFDNPMEMQFGPDGALYVLEYGDGFFNANPDAQLSVIRYVKGTRSPVVKVTATPTSGQAPLNVAFSSAGTFDPDPGESISYAWDFTNDGTVDSADPNPSFTYTQNGSYVAKLTVTDSSGKTGVLTTVIVVGNTAPTVRVTTPLAGTFFNWGDPIPYTVEVSDPEDGPIDCSRVVVTFVLGHDTHGHPDSSTTGCTGTVQSPADGADHAGGYLYGGISASYTDLGGGGQPPLTTVGQAIIQTPRQQAEFAQVQTNVTIGNTGDTGGGQHVNGIDPGDNIAFDPINLGGVSTVTLRHSGGSAATAGTPRATVELRFDSPTGPVVGTATLNATTGNGAFVETSVAVSQPAGPHKLYLVFGGVTGGPTTGLVNLNWVQFG
;
A
#
# COMPACT_ATOMS: atom_id res chain seq x y z
N MET A 1 24.79 19.10 58.30
CA MET A 1 25.61 18.36 59.29
C MET A 1 25.58 16.89 58.94
N PRO A 2 26.72 16.18 58.89
CA PRO A 2 28.02 16.62 58.42
C PRO A 2 28.56 15.64 57.33
N THR A 3 29.18 16.11 56.23
CA THR A 3 30.65 16.12 55.94
C THR A 3 31.33 14.75 55.79
N THR A 4 32.39 14.49 55.02
CA THR A 4 33.13 15.08 53.88
C THR A 4 34.26 14.09 53.56
N LEU A 5 34.71 14.04 52.30
CA LEU A 5 36.09 13.91 51.78
C LEU A 5 37.11 12.94 52.45
N ARG A 6 37.89 12.23 51.62
CA ARG A 6 39.31 12.58 51.34
C ARG A 6 40.00 11.77 50.22
N ARG A 7 40.81 12.51 49.47
CA ARG A 7 41.85 12.12 48.48
C ARG A 7 43.02 11.34 49.12
N ARG A 8 43.74 10.49 48.35
CA ARG A 8 45.15 10.69 47.89
C ARG A 8 45.81 9.45 47.22
N LEU A 9 46.66 9.77 46.24
CA LEU A 9 47.69 9.05 45.47
C LEU A 9 48.54 7.96 46.19
N ALA A 10 48.97 6.89 45.48
CA ALA A 10 50.31 6.75 44.83
C ALA A 10 50.75 5.27 44.54
N VAL A 11 51.02 4.98 43.25
CA VAL A 11 52.10 4.18 42.60
C VAL A 11 52.74 2.95 43.30
N LEU A 12 52.69 1.75 42.67
CA LEU A 12 53.84 1.03 42.09
C LEU A 12 53.44 -0.23 41.26
N ALA A 13 54.33 -0.61 40.35
CA ALA A 13 54.18 -1.46 39.17
C ALA A 13 54.13 -2.99 39.38
N ALA A 14 53.50 -3.72 38.45
CA ALA A 14 54.04 -4.94 37.84
C ALA A 14 53.22 -5.33 36.58
N ALA A 15 53.93 -5.64 35.50
CA ALA A 15 53.39 -6.07 34.21
C ALA A 15 52.79 -7.48 34.26
N THR A 16 51.74 -7.73 33.49
CA THR A 16 51.50 -9.01 32.80
C THR A 16 50.46 -8.81 31.69
N ILE A 17 50.76 -9.40 30.54
CA ILE A 17 50.03 -9.35 29.27
C ILE A 17 48.77 -10.21 29.37
N GLY A 18 47.65 -9.69 28.89
CA GLY A 18 46.41 -10.45 28.71
C GLY A 18 45.34 -9.60 28.03
N LEU A 19 45.12 -9.82 26.73
CA LEU A 19 43.93 -9.33 26.03
C LEU A 19 42.66 -9.89 26.69
N PRO A 20 41.58 -9.10 26.71
CA PRO A 20 40.28 -9.69 26.46
C PRO A 20 39.49 -8.93 25.39
N LEU A 21 38.81 -9.74 24.58
CA LEU A 21 37.65 -9.41 23.77
C LEU A 21 36.71 -8.48 24.55
N VAL A 22 36.29 -7.39 23.91
CA VAL A 22 35.10 -6.63 24.31
C VAL A 22 34.04 -6.87 23.26
N ALA A 23 33.00 -7.60 23.68
CA ALA A 23 31.74 -7.74 22.97
C ALA A 23 31.09 -6.35 22.82
N LEU A 24 30.80 -5.96 21.58
CA LEU A 24 29.93 -4.83 21.26
C LEU A 24 28.48 -5.27 21.49
N ALA A 25 27.80 -4.61 22.42
CA ALA A 25 26.37 -4.75 22.65
C ALA A 25 25.59 -4.12 21.47
N PRO A 26 24.45 -4.69 21.04
CA PRO A 26 23.58 -4.06 20.07
C PRO A 26 22.89 -2.83 20.67
N ALA A 27 22.72 -1.82 19.81
CA ALA A 27 22.14 -0.53 20.10
C ALA A 27 20.70 -0.63 20.65
N SER A 28 20.40 0.23 21.62
CA SER A 28 19.12 0.28 22.32
C SER A 28 18.01 0.86 21.43
N ALA A 29 16.86 0.18 21.44
CA ALA A 29 15.62 0.62 20.85
C ALA A 29 15.18 1.99 21.39
N ILE A 30 14.77 2.88 20.49
CA ILE A 30 14.23 4.20 20.78
C ILE A 30 12.81 4.02 21.35
N ALA A 31 12.54 4.73 22.45
CA ALA A 31 11.29 4.66 23.20
C ALA A 31 10.15 5.47 22.55
N ASP A 32 8.97 4.86 22.53
CA ASP A 32 7.64 5.40 22.17
C ASP A 32 7.26 6.63 23.03
N PRO A 33 7.02 7.83 22.44
CA PRO A 33 6.63 9.01 23.21
C PRO A 33 5.11 9.12 23.27
N ARG A 34 4.48 8.45 24.24
CA ARG A 34 3.08 8.73 24.63
C ARG A 34 3.04 9.51 25.95
N PRO A 35 2.26 10.61 26.05
CA PRO A 35 2.14 11.37 27.29
C PRO A 35 1.38 10.56 28.34
N THR A 36 2.00 10.33 29.49
CA THR A 36 1.33 9.82 30.69
C THR A 36 0.70 10.98 31.45
N ASP A 37 -0.63 11.08 31.42
CA ASP A 37 -1.39 11.89 32.38
C ASP A 37 -2.27 10.96 33.23
N PRO A 38 -2.16 10.96 34.58
CA PRO A 38 -2.89 10.02 35.43
C PRO A 38 -4.13 10.69 36.05
N ALA A 39 -5.30 10.56 35.43
CA ALA A 39 -6.57 10.77 36.12
C ALA A 39 -7.74 10.05 35.42
N THR A 40 -8.54 9.33 36.21
CA THR A 40 -9.75 8.56 35.87
C THR A 40 -9.53 7.25 35.11
N ALA A 41 -9.31 6.17 35.89
CA ALA A 41 -9.44 4.80 35.41
C ALA A 41 -10.90 4.51 35.01
N PRO A 42 -11.18 4.06 33.77
CA PRO A 42 -12.45 3.41 33.45
C PRO A 42 -12.49 2.03 34.13
N GLU A 43 -13.68 1.63 34.60
CA GLU A 43 -13.91 0.26 35.07
C GLU A 43 -13.52 -0.77 34.00
N PRO A 44 -13.02 -1.96 34.41
CA PRO A 44 -12.61 -3.01 33.47
C PRO A 44 -13.82 -3.46 32.64
N LEU A 45 -13.76 -3.17 31.34
CA LEU A 45 -14.66 -3.76 30.34
C LEU A 45 -14.40 -5.27 30.31
N VAL A 46 -15.35 -6.05 30.82
CA VAL A 46 -15.35 -7.51 30.73
C VAL A 46 -15.54 -7.89 29.26
N ALA A 47 -14.48 -8.39 28.63
CA ALA A 47 -14.36 -8.68 27.20
C ALA A 47 -15.20 -9.86 26.66
N ALA A 48 -16.26 -10.29 27.35
CA ALA A 48 -16.95 -11.56 27.03
C ALA A 48 -18.37 -11.44 26.43
N GLU A 49 -18.88 -10.26 26.08
CA GLU A 49 -20.28 -10.11 25.58
C GLU A 49 -20.43 -9.52 24.16
N ASN A 50 -19.35 -9.36 23.38
CA ASN A 50 -19.39 -8.77 22.03
C ASN A 50 -19.46 -9.81 20.89
N GLY A 51 -19.84 -11.06 21.16
CA GLY A 51 -20.23 -11.99 20.09
C GLY A 51 -21.43 -11.44 19.30
N PRO A 52 -21.60 -11.79 18.01
CA PRO A 52 -22.73 -11.34 17.19
C PRO A 52 -24.00 -11.57 17.98
N ALA A 53 -24.76 -10.48 18.22
CA ALA A 53 -25.95 -10.45 19.06
C ALA A 53 -26.67 -11.79 18.95
N ALA A 54 -26.56 -12.61 20.01
CA ALA A 54 -26.97 -14.00 20.01
C ALA A 54 -28.28 -14.10 19.23
N LEU A 55 -28.22 -14.75 18.07
CA LEU A 55 -29.38 -15.03 17.25
C LEU A 55 -30.45 -15.58 18.19
N ARG A 56 -31.47 -14.77 18.53
CA ARG A 56 -32.68 -15.28 19.18
C ARG A 56 -33.31 -16.20 18.14
N SER A 57 -32.89 -17.46 18.17
CA SER A 57 -33.16 -18.50 17.18
C SER A 57 -34.60 -18.99 17.19
N GLU A 58 -35.47 -18.47 18.07
CA GLU A 58 -36.82 -19.05 18.24
C GLU A 58 -37.98 -18.18 17.77
N ALA A 59 -37.73 -16.97 17.26
CA ALA A 59 -38.72 -16.26 16.45
C ALA A 59 -38.06 -15.28 15.47
N ARG A 60 -37.57 -15.79 14.34
CA ARG A 60 -37.46 -14.99 13.10
C ARG A 60 -38.90 -14.68 12.65
N ALA A 61 -39.20 -13.39 12.48
CA ALA A 61 -40.52 -12.86 12.08
C ALA A 61 -41.71 -13.10 13.05
N PRO A 62 -41.65 -12.71 14.34
CA PRO A 62 -42.85 -12.67 15.17
C PRO A 62 -43.85 -11.69 14.54
N LYS A 63 -44.99 -12.20 14.06
CA LYS A 63 -46.10 -11.35 13.62
C LYS A 63 -46.58 -10.51 14.81
N ASN A 64 -46.86 -9.23 14.58
CA ASN A 64 -47.42 -8.30 15.58
C ASN A 64 -46.45 -7.92 16.73
N TYR A 65 -45.17 -7.73 16.43
CA TYR A 65 -44.24 -7.13 17.41
C TYR A 65 -44.60 -5.67 17.71
N LYS A 66 -44.11 -5.14 18.83
CA LYS A 66 -44.39 -3.76 19.27
C LYS A 66 -43.15 -2.88 19.17
N VAL A 67 -43.36 -1.65 18.74
CA VAL A 67 -42.35 -0.57 18.69
C VAL A 67 -42.84 0.61 19.53
N LEU A 68 -41.99 1.10 20.42
CA LEU A 68 -42.24 2.32 21.18
C LEU A 68 -41.66 3.50 20.40
N VAL A 69 -42.48 4.48 20.00
CA VAL A 69 -42.03 5.72 19.37
C VAL A 69 -42.04 6.83 20.42
N PHE A 70 -40.87 7.17 20.92
CA PHE A 70 -40.66 8.18 21.94
C PHE A 70 -40.33 9.54 21.30
N THR A 71 -41.03 10.59 21.76
CA THR A 71 -41.00 11.92 21.13
C THR A 71 -40.86 13.06 22.14
N LYS A 72 -40.38 12.77 23.36
CA LYS A 72 -40.16 13.79 24.40
C LYS A 72 -38.96 14.67 24.02
N THR A 73 -39.08 15.98 24.26
CA THR A 73 -38.03 16.97 24.02
C THR A 73 -37.92 17.87 25.24
N ALA A 74 -36.70 18.12 25.72
CA ALA A 74 -36.37 19.22 26.63
C ALA A 74 -35.90 20.48 25.88
N GLY A 75 -35.49 20.31 24.61
CA GLY A 75 -35.17 21.38 23.66
C GLY A 75 -36.29 21.67 22.65
N VAL A 76 -35.91 22.14 21.46
CA VAL A 76 -36.85 22.55 20.40
C VAL A 76 -37.67 21.37 19.91
N ARG A 77 -39.00 21.50 20.01
CA ARG A 77 -39.93 20.50 19.47
C ARG A 77 -40.16 20.75 17.97
N ARG A 78 -39.63 19.87 17.13
CA ARG A 78 -39.72 19.99 15.67
C ARG A 78 -41.13 19.66 15.15
N PRO A 79 -41.67 20.43 14.18
CA PRO A 79 -42.99 20.16 13.58
C PRO A 79 -43.12 18.76 12.95
N SER A 80 -42.01 18.25 12.39
CA SER A 80 -41.95 16.96 11.71
C SER A 80 -42.20 15.74 12.59
N ILE A 81 -42.18 15.88 13.93
CA ILE A 81 -42.52 14.79 14.85
C ILE A 81 -43.91 14.22 14.55
N GLN A 82 -44.89 15.07 14.25
CA GLN A 82 -46.25 14.62 13.96
C GLN A 82 -46.30 13.76 12.69
N ASP A 83 -45.67 14.22 11.61
CA ASP A 83 -45.57 13.49 10.34
C ASP A 83 -44.73 12.21 10.47
N GLY A 84 -43.67 12.23 11.30
CA GLY A 84 -42.88 11.05 11.60
C GLY A 84 -43.67 9.96 12.34
N VAL A 85 -44.44 10.32 13.37
CA VAL A 85 -45.33 9.36 14.07
C VAL A 85 -46.40 8.82 13.13
N ALA A 86 -47.01 9.68 12.30
CA ALA A 86 -48.00 9.27 11.32
C ALA A 86 -47.41 8.29 10.28
N THR A 87 -46.20 8.57 9.80
CA THR A 87 -45.48 7.72 8.85
C THR A 87 -45.14 6.36 9.46
N ILE A 88 -44.60 6.32 10.68
CA ILE A 88 -44.26 5.05 11.35
C ILE A 88 -45.53 4.22 11.64
N ARG A 89 -46.65 4.85 11.99
CA ARG A 89 -47.94 4.15 12.14
C ARG A 89 -48.45 3.56 10.83
N ALA A 90 -48.32 4.28 9.71
CA ALA A 90 -48.68 3.76 8.39
C ALA A 90 -47.80 2.57 8.01
N LEU A 91 -46.48 2.69 8.20
CA LEU A 91 -45.54 1.58 8.00
C LEU A 91 -45.90 0.35 8.85
N ALA A 92 -46.33 0.57 10.11
CA ALA A 92 -46.75 -0.48 11.02
C ALA A 92 -48.00 -1.24 10.52
N GLN A 93 -49.01 -0.50 10.04
CA GLN A 93 -50.23 -1.06 9.46
C GLN A 93 -49.92 -1.96 8.26
N ASP A 94 -48.97 -1.56 7.43
CA ASP A 94 -48.63 -2.27 6.20
C ASP A 94 -47.65 -3.44 6.41
N ASN A 95 -46.91 -3.48 7.53
CA ASN A 95 -45.77 -4.40 7.73
C ASN A 95 -45.84 -5.23 9.01
N GLY A 96 -47.01 -5.35 9.64
CA GLY A 96 -47.26 -6.37 10.67
C GLY A 96 -46.63 -6.09 12.04
N PHE A 97 -46.52 -4.81 12.43
CA PHE A 97 -46.13 -4.40 13.79
C PHE A 97 -47.09 -3.35 14.35
N THR A 98 -47.01 -3.09 15.66
CA THR A 98 -47.83 -2.07 16.34
C THR A 98 -46.97 -1.00 16.96
N VAL A 99 -47.48 0.23 16.97
CA VAL A 99 -46.76 1.41 17.43
C VAL A 99 -47.46 2.02 18.63
N THR A 100 -46.74 2.10 19.75
CA THR A 100 -47.13 2.94 20.88
C THR A 100 -46.33 4.23 20.79
N ALA A 101 -47.00 5.37 20.53
CA ALA A 101 -46.33 6.66 20.54
C ALA A 101 -46.47 7.30 21.92
N SER A 102 -45.37 7.75 22.51
CA SER A 102 -45.36 8.33 23.86
C SER A 102 -44.42 9.55 23.97
N GLN A 103 -44.75 10.41 24.93
CA GLN A 103 -43.91 11.50 25.42
C GLN A 103 -43.61 11.35 26.92
N ASN A 104 -44.10 10.27 27.54
CA ASN A 104 -44.01 10.06 28.97
C ASN A 104 -42.74 9.29 29.31
N ALA A 105 -41.76 9.94 29.93
CA ALA A 105 -40.52 9.28 30.36
C ALA A 105 -40.77 8.17 31.41
N ALA A 106 -41.91 8.19 32.12
CA ALA A 106 -42.27 7.11 33.05
C ALA A 106 -42.51 5.75 32.36
N ASP A 107 -42.59 5.73 31.02
CA ASP A 107 -42.66 4.49 30.24
C ASP A 107 -41.32 3.74 30.21
N PHE A 108 -40.20 4.38 30.58
CA PHE A 108 -38.86 3.77 30.63
C PHE A 108 -38.65 3.01 31.93
N THR A 109 -39.35 1.88 32.06
CA THR A 109 -39.15 0.89 33.12
C THR A 109 -38.84 -0.46 32.50
N ALA A 110 -38.09 -1.31 33.20
CA ALA A 110 -37.75 -2.65 32.70
C ALA A 110 -38.98 -3.46 32.27
N ALA A 111 -40.05 -3.43 33.09
CA ALA A 111 -41.30 -4.14 32.81
C ALA A 111 -42.02 -3.64 31.54
N ASN A 112 -42.01 -2.32 31.30
CA ASN A 112 -42.66 -1.77 30.12
C ASN A 112 -41.81 -1.96 28.86
N LEU A 113 -40.51 -1.69 28.93
CA LEU A 113 -39.58 -1.82 27.80
C LEU A 113 -39.50 -3.26 27.27
N ALA A 114 -39.63 -4.26 28.13
CA ALA A 114 -39.68 -5.68 27.73
C ALA A 114 -40.83 -6.03 26.75
N ASN A 115 -41.85 -5.18 26.62
CA ASN A 115 -42.94 -5.39 25.66
C ASN A 115 -42.58 -4.98 24.23
N PHE A 116 -41.48 -4.25 24.02
CA PHE A 116 -41.09 -3.67 22.75
C PHE A 116 -39.84 -4.36 22.20
N ARG A 117 -39.81 -4.53 20.87
CA ARG A 117 -38.61 -5.04 20.17
C ARG A 117 -37.64 -3.93 19.82
N ALA A 118 -38.16 -2.74 19.55
CA ALA A 118 -37.38 -1.54 19.30
C ALA A 118 -38.01 -0.31 19.97
N VAL A 119 -37.16 0.62 20.37
CA VAL A 119 -37.54 1.98 20.81
C VAL A 119 -37.00 2.98 19.80
N VAL A 120 -37.90 3.72 19.17
CA VAL A 120 -37.58 4.81 18.25
C VAL A 120 -37.54 6.11 19.01
N PHE A 121 -36.38 6.77 19.02
CA PHE A 121 -36.22 8.15 19.46
C PHE A 121 -36.42 9.02 18.22
N LEU A 122 -37.63 9.56 18.09
CA LEU A 122 -38.04 10.34 16.92
C LEU A 122 -37.93 11.82 17.24
N ASN A 123 -36.86 12.46 16.74
CA ASN A 123 -36.62 13.89 16.93
C ASN A 123 -36.66 14.33 18.41
N THR A 124 -36.15 13.49 19.32
CA THR A 124 -35.95 13.81 20.73
C THR A 124 -34.75 14.74 20.91
N THR A 125 -34.70 15.55 21.97
CA THR A 125 -33.60 16.50 22.19
C THR A 125 -33.44 16.81 23.69
N GLY A 126 -32.21 17.04 24.14
CA GLY A 126 -31.89 17.42 25.53
C GLY A 126 -31.95 16.24 26.52
N ASP A 127 -31.78 16.55 27.80
CA ASP A 127 -31.88 15.58 28.91
C ASP A 127 -33.36 15.30 29.23
N ILE A 128 -33.82 14.09 28.93
CA ILE A 128 -35.25 13.70 28.96
C ILE A 128 -35.55 12.48 29.82
N LEU A 129 -34.53 11.71 30.23
CA LEU A 129 -34.60 10.54 31.10
C LEU A 129 -33.79 10.77 32.39
N ASN A 130 -34.38 10.46 33.54
CA ASN A 130 -33.63 10.47 34.80
C ASN A 130 -32.74 9.22 34.95
N PRO A 131 -31.82 9.17 35.94
CA PRO A 131 -30.89 8.04 36.09
C PRO A 131 -31.54 6.66 36.21
N THR A 132 -32.72 6.56 36.82
CA THR A 132 -33.46 5.28 36.89
C THR A 132 -33.97 4.82 35.53
N GLN A 133 -34.46 5.76 34.72
CA GLN A 133 -34.96 5.52 33.36
C GLN A 133 -33.81 5.22 32.39
N GLN A 134 -32.69 5.93 32.53
CA GLN A 134 -31.44 5.66 31.83
C GLN A 134 -31.00 4.23 32.08
N GLY A 135 -30.85 3.82 33.35
CA GLY A 135 -30.47 2.45 33.72
C GLY A 135 -31.43 1.37 33.19
N ALA A 136 -32.74 1.64 33.17
CA ALA A 136 -33.72 0.73 32.57
C ALA A 136 -33.53 0.59 31.05
N PHE A 137 -33.16 1.67 30.36
CA PHE A 137 -32.88 1.64 28.93
C PHE A 137 -31.56 0.94 28.60
N GLU A 138 -30.50 1.14 29.39
CA GLU A 138 -29.25 0.38 29.22
C GLU A 138 -29.48 -1.12 29.35
N ALA A 139 -30.20 -1.53 30.40
CA ALA A 139 -30.53 -2.93 30.63
C ALA A 139 -31.39 -3.50 29.48
N TYR A 140 -32.30 -2.70 28.92
CA TYR A 140 -33.09 -3.09 27.75
C TYR A 140 -32.20 -3.34 26.52
N ILE A 141 -31.24 -2.46 26.22
CA ILE A 141 -30.30 -2.66 25.11
C ILE A 141 -29.43 -3.89 25.35
N LYS A 142 -28.85 -4.01 26.55
CA LYS A 142 -28.03 -5.17 26.97
C LYS A 142 -28.78 -6.51 26.89
N ALA A 143 -30.09 -6.49 27.07
CA ALA A 143 -30.96 -7.68 26.92
C ALA A 143 -31.35 -8.00 25.45
N GLY A 144 -30.76 -7.30 24.46
CA GLY A 144 -31.02 -7.48 23.03
C GLY A 144 -32.10 -6.57 22.45
N GLY A 145 -32.45 -5.48 23.16
CA GLY A 145 -33.40 -4.48 22.68
C GLY A 145 -32.85 -3.64 21.52
N GLY A 146 -33.73 -3.25 20.60
CA GLY A 146 -33.40 -2.37 19.48
C GLY A 146 -33.55 -0.88 19.81
N TYR A 147 -32.64 -0.06 19.28
CA TYR A 147 -32.71 1.40 19.26
C TYR A 147 -32.75 1.93 17.82
N VAL A 148 -33.60 2.92 17.58
CA VAL A 148 -33.69 3.66 16.31
C VAL A 148 -33.66 5.16 16.62
N GLY A 149 -32.58 5.84 16.28
CA GLY A 149 -32.48 7.30 16.38
C GLY A 149 -32.82 7.98 15.05
N VAL A 150 -33.68 9.00 15.09
CA VAL A 150 -34.08 9.77 13.90
C VAL A 150 -33.79 11.25 14.11
N HIS A 151 -32.99 11.80 13.20
CA HIS A 151 -32.57 13.20 13.11
C HIS A 151 -32.13 13.76 14.47
N ALA A 152 -32.98 14.54 15.14
CA ALA A 152 -32.59 15.24 16.38
C ALA A 152 -32.24 14.32 17.55
N ALA A 153 -32.52 13.01 17.43
CA ALA A 153 -32.11 12.03 18.43
C ALA A 153 -30.62 12.14 18.82
N ALA A 154 -29.72 12.54 17.92
CA ALA A 154 -28.32 12.76 18.25
C ALA A 154 -28.06 13.92 19.25
N GLU A 155 -29.03 14.81 19.46
CA GLU A 155 -28.99 15.88 20.46
C GLU A 155 -29.57 15.46 21.83
N THR A 156 -29.98 14.19 21.98
CA THR A 156 -30.59 13.69 23.22
C THR A 156 -29.51 13.27 24.22
N GLU A 157 -29.78 13.46 25.52
CA GLU A 157 -28.92 12.98 26.62
C GLU A 157 -27.42 13.36 26.46
N PRO A 158 -27.08 14.66 26.30
CA PRO A 158 -25.72 15.10 25.96
C PRO A 158 -24.66 14.70 27.00
N ASP A 159 -25.07 14.57 28.27
CA ASP A 159 -24.20 14.28 29.41
C ASP A 159 -24.16 12.79 29.77
N TRP A 160 -24.89 11.92 29.06
CA TRP A 160 -24.95 10.49 29.35
C TRP A 160 -24.06 9.67 28.41
N PRO A 161 -22.89 9.16 28.86
CA PRO A 161 -21.90 8.54 27.98
C PRO A 161 -22.40 7.30 27.22
N PHE A 162 -23.27 6.51 27.85
CA PHE A 162 -23.89 5.35 27.20
C PHE A 162 -24.67 5.75 25.95
N TYR A 163 -25.53 6.78 26.05
CA TYR A 163 -26.33 7.22 24.91
C TYR A 163 -25.47 7.82 23.79
N GLN A 164 -24.44 8.59 24.16
CA GLN A 164 -23.51 9.17 23.18
C GLN A 164 -22.79 8.10 22.37
N THR A 165 -22.41 6.97 22.99
CA THR A 165 -21.78 5.84 22.29
C THR A 165 -22.80 4.96 21.55
N LEU A 166 -24.03 4.85 22.06
CA LEU A 166 -25.16 4.17 21.40
C LEU A 166 -25.50 4.83 20.06
N VAL A 167 -25.62 6.17 20.03
CA VAL A 167 -25.77 6.94 18.79
C VAL A 167 -24.49 6.83 17.96
N GLY A 168 -23.34 7.10 18.57
CA GLY A 168 -22.03 6.88 17.97
C GLY A 168 -21.23 8.11 17.63
N ALA A 169 -21.86 9.28 17.59
CA ALA A 169 -21.19 10.55 17.38
C ALA A 169 -21.97 11.68 18.04
N LYS A 170 -21.24 12.72 18.47
CA LYS A 170 -21.80 13.95 19.01
C LYS A 170 -22.06 14.94 17.90
N VAL A 171 -23.14 15.69 17.99
CA VAL A 171 -23.41 16.82 17.09
C VAL A 171 -22.42 17.95 17.40
N ALA A 172 -21.74 18.44 16.36
CA ALA A 172 -20.89 19.62 16.42
C ALA A 172 -21.63 20.88 16.00
N SER A 173 -22.40 20.80 14.91
CA SER A 173 -23.23 21.89 14.39
C SER A 173 -24.29 21.35 13.43
N VAL A 174 -25.16 22.25 12.94
CA VAL A 174 -26.15 21.96 11.90
C VAL A 174 -26.08 23.01 10.81
N THR A 175 -26.42 22.61 9.58
CA THR A 175 -26.62 23.54 8.45
C THR A 175 -28.00 24.20 8.52
N GLY A 176 -28.33 25.03 7.53
CA GLY A 176 -29.73 25.37 7.25
C GLY A 176 -30.49 24.20 6.62
N VAL A 177 -31.81 24.37 6.45
CA VAL A 177 -32.64 23.42 5.69
C VAL A 177 -32.44 23.67 4.19
N GLU A 178 -31.74 22.77 3.50
CA GLU A 178 -31.41 22.93 2.08
C GLU A 178 -31.33 21.58 1.36
N PRO A 179 -31.45 21.55 0.02
CA PRO A 179 -31.19 20.35 -0.77
C PRO A 179 -29.75 19.85 -0.59
N GLY A 180 -29.57 18.54 -0.47
CA GLY A 180 -28.28 17.88 -0.44
C GLY A 180 -28.36 16.49 -1.06
N ASN A 181 -27.26 16.06 -1.67
CA ASN A 181 -27.13 14.76 -2.31
C ASN A 181 -26.60 13.74 -1.29
N VAL A 182 -27.22 12.56 -1.24
CA VAL A 182 -26.80 11.46 -0.37
C VAL A 182 -26.40 10.28 -1.24
N ASP A 183 -25.21 9.74 -0.98
CA ASP A 183 -24.71 8.49 -1.52
C ASP A 183 -25.02 7.33 -0.55
N VAL A 184 -25.83 6.39 -1.00
CA VAL A 184 -26.24 5.19 -0.25
C VAL A 184 -25.31 4.05 -0.64
N ALA A 185 -24.14 4.06 -0.02
CA ALA A 185 -23.05 3.16 -0.36
C ALA A 185 -23.39 1.68 -0.13
N ASP A 186 -24.03 1.39 1.00
CA ASP A 186 -24.53 0.06 1.32
C ASP A 186 -25.74 -0.31 0.43
N ARG A 187 -25.73 -1.54 -0.08
CA ARG A 187 -26.75 -2.08 -0.98
C ARG A 187 -27.43 -3.34 -0.45
N VAL A 188 -27.12 -3.74 0.78
CA VAL A 188 -27.47 -5.06 1.33
C VAL A 188 -28.29 -4.95 2.61
N HIS A 189 -28.00 -3.96 3.45
CA HIS A 189 -28.74 -3.77 4.69
C HIS A 189 -30.23 -3.46 4.39
N PRO A 190 -31.20 -3.97 5.18
CA PRO A 190 -32.64 -3.78 4.93
C PRO A 190 -33.08 -2.32 4.79
N ALA A 191 -32.37 -1.40 5.45
CA ALA A 191 -32.60 0.03 5.35
C ALA A 191 -32.18 0.66 4.01
N THR A 192 -31.46 -0.05 3.14
CA THR A 192 -30.74 0.55 1.99
C THR A 192 -30.83 -0.29 0.73
N GLU A 193 -31.06 -1.60 0.82
CA GLU A 193 -31.16 -2.51 -0.35
C GLU A 193 -32.14 -2.03 -1.44
N THR A 194 -33.27 -1.44 -1.04
CA THR A 194 -34.33 -0.97 -1.96
C THR A 194 -34.33 0.54 -2.20
N VAL A 195 -33.36 1.27 -1.62
CA VAL A 195 -33.20 2.72 -1.73
C VAL A 195 -32.31 3.03 -2.95
N PRO A 196 -32.57 4.05 -3.77
CA PRO A 196 -31.66 4.44 -4.85
C PRO A 196 -30.24 4.73 -4.35
N ARG A 197 -29.22 4.47 -5.19
CA ARG A 197 -27.80 4.74 -4.83
C ARG A 197 -27.56 6.21 -4.54
N ALA A 198 -28.11 7.09 -5.36
CA ALA A 198 -28.06 8.54 -5.17
C ALA A 198 -29.47 9.08 -4.95
N LEU A 199 -29.62 9.98 -3.98
CA LEU A 199 -30.87 10.65 -3.68
C LEU A 199 -30.62 12.10 -3.27
N THR A 200 -31.51 13.00 -3.67
CA THR A 200 -31.50 14.39 -3.22
C THR A 200 -32.65 14.58 -2.25
N LEU A 201 -32.34 15.07 -1.05
CA LEU A 201 -33.34 15.40 -0.02
C LEU A 201 -33.13 16.84 0.42
N THR A 202 -34.19 17.48 0.92
CA THR A 202 -34.10 18.79 1.57
C THR A 202 -34.18 18.58 3.07
N GLU A 203 -33.07 18.80 3.78
CA GLU A 203 -32.89 18.45 5.19
C GLU A 203 -32.06 19.51 5.92
N GLU A 204 -32.09 19.47 7.25
CA GLU A 204 -31.09 20.10 8.11
C GLU A 204 -29.97 19.08 8.32
N TRP A 205 -28.77 19.38 7.84
CA TRP A 205 -27.65 18.43 7.83
C TRP A 205 -26.83 18.56 9.11
N TYR A 206 -26.61 17.45 9.82
CA TYR A 206 -25.76 17.42 11.00
C TYR A 206 -24.29 17.32 10.63
N ASN A 207 -23.48 18.20 11.20
CA ASN A 207 -22.05 17.99 11.34
C ASN A 207 -21.77 17.29 12.68
N PHE A 208 -20.90 16.29 12.66
CA PHE A 208 -20.53 15.53 13.85
C PHE A 208 -19.13 15.91 14.32
N THR A 209 -18.81 15.65 15.59
CA THR A 209 -17.46 15.90 16.12
C THR A 209 -16.43 14.90 15.62
N ALA A 210 -16.87 13.76 15.08
CA ALA A 210 -16.01 12.69 14.56
C ALA A 210 -16.74 11.90 13.48
N ASN A 211 -15.97 11.34 12.55
CA ASN A 211 -16.47 10.38 11.55
C ASN A 211 -16.65 9.00 12.21
N VAL A 212 -17.82 8.39 12.05
CA VAL A 212 -18.18 7.09 12.64
C VAL A 212 -17.66 5.89 11.83
N ARG A 213 -17.23 6.09 10.59
CA ARG A 213 -16.66 5.01 9.75
C ARG A 213 -15.45 4.42 10.46
N GLY A 214 -15.36 3.10 10.43
CA GLY A 214 -14.38 2.32 11.16
C GLY A 214 -14.81 1.91 12.56
N GLN A 215 -15.74 2.65 13.19
CA GLN A 215 -16.37 2.27 14.46
C GLN A 215 -17.81 1.80 14.29
N SER A 216 -18.43 2.06 13.13
CA SER A 216 -19.83 1.77 12.85
C SER A 216 -20.00 1.43 11.38
N HIS A 217 -21.06 0.68 11.07
CA HIS A 217 -21.37 0.39 9.69
C HIS A 217 -22.11 1.55 9.04
N VAL A 218 -21.42 2.29 8.18
CA VAL A 218 -21.98 3.43 7.45
C VAL A 218 -22.82 2.93 6.29
N LEU A 219 -24.08 3.35 6.28
CA LEU A 219 -25.07 2.99 5.27
C LEU A 219 -25.18 4.06 4.17
N ALA A 220 -25.06 5.32 4.56
CA ALA A 220 -25.17 6.45 3.65
C ALA A 220 -24.33 7.66 4.12
N THR A 221 -23.85 8.44 3.16
CA THR A 221 -23.01 9.63 3.32
C THR A 221 -23.61 10.79 2.53
N VAL A 222 -23.59 12.01 3.07
CA VAL A 222 -23.96 13.21 2.29
C VAL A 222 -22.74 13.69 1.49
N ASP A 223 -22.96 14.11 0.25
CA ASP A 223 -21.95 14.80 -0.55
C ASP A 223 -21.81 16.23 -0.03
N GLU A 224 -20.73 16.49 0.71
CA GLU A 224 -20.52 17.78 1.36
C GLU A 224 -20.44 18.95 0.35
N LYS A 225 -20.04 18.70 -0.91
CA LYS A 225 -20.04 19.74 -1.95
C LYS A 225 -21.45 20.19 -2.36
N SER A 226 -22.47 19.41 -2.00
CA SER A 226 -23.87 19.71 -2.34
C SER A 226 -24.60 20.52 -1.26
N VAL A 227 -23.97 20.79 -0.11
CA VAL A 227 -24.59 21.47 1.05
C VAL A 227 -23.73 22.64 1.53
N THR A 228 -24.35 23.67 2.11
CA THR A 228 -23.63 24.83 2.63
C THR A 228 -23.36 24.67 4.13
N GLY A 229 -22.11 24.86 4.56
CA GLY A 229 -21.75 24.80 5.99
C GLY A 229 -21.49 23.38 6.52
N GLY A 230 -21.28 22.39 5.65
CA GLY A 230 -20.70 21.11 6.03
C GLY A 230 -19.26 21.26 6.55
N THR A 231 -18.86 20.39 7.47
CA THR A 231 -17.53 20.45 8.11
C THR A 231 -16.85 19.08 8.29
N MET A 232 -17.38 18.03 7.66
CA MET A 232 -16.90 16.64 7.79
C MET A 232 -15.91 16.26 6.68
N GLY A 233 -15.78 17.07 5.64
CA GLY A 233 -14.92 16.83 4.49
C GLY A 233 -15.54 15.87 3.48
N PHE A 234 -14.70 15.07 2.80
CA PHE A 234 -15.16 14.20 1.71
C PHE A 234 -16.00 13.00 2.16
N ASP A 235 -15.88 12.59 3.44
CA ASP A 235 -16.65 11.49 4.01
C ASP A 235 -17.50 12.02 5.17
N HIS A 236 -18.78 12.24 4.87
CA HIS A 236 -19.77 12.77 5.81
C HIS A 236 -20.91 11.75 6.05
N PRO A 237 -20.70 10.71 6.87
CA PRO A 237 -21.75 9.75 7.19
C PRO A 237 -23.01 10.42 7.74
N ILE A 238 -24.17 10.02 7.22
CA ILE A 238 -25.47 10.53 7.68
C ILE A 238 -26.41 9.42 8.16
N SER A 239 -26.11 8.15 7.88
CA SER A 239 -26.86 7.01 8.42
C SER A 239 -25.94 5.82 8.66
N TRP A 240 -26.11 5.14 9.79
CA TRP A 240 -25.27 4.01 10.17
C TRP A 240 -25.99 3.06 11.14
N CYS A 241 -25.43 1.87 11.28
CA CYS A 241 -25.90 0.87 12.23
C CYS A 241 -24.73 0.22 12.99
N LYS A 242 -25.07 -0.37 14.15
CA LYS A 242 -24.12 -1.03 15.05
C LYS A 242 -24.77 -2.22 15.76
N ASP A 243 -24.05 -3.32 15.83
CA ASP A 243 -24.23 -4.29 16.91
C ASP A 243 -23.63 -3.65 18.18
N TYR A 244 -24.43 -3.44 19.23
CA TYR A 244 -24.03 -2.61 20.38
C TYR A 244 -24.45 -3.24 21.71
N GLN A 245 -23.45 -3.72 22.46
CA GLN A 245 -23.59 -4.32 23.80
C GLN A 245 -24.78 -5.31 23.88
N GLY A 246 -24.79 -6.34 23.03
CA GLY A 246 -25.88 -7.33 22.96
C GLY A 246 -27.16 -6.88 22.22
N GLY A 247 -27.38 -5.57 22.07
CA GLY A 247 -28.50 -4.98 21.34
C GLY A 247 -28.14 -4.50 19.93
N ARG A 248 -29.07 -3.75 19.31
CA ARG A 248 -28.92 -3.17 17.97
C ARG A 248 -29.17 -1.67 17.99
N SER A 249 -28.29 -0.89 17.37
CA SER A 249 -28.43 0.55 17.21
C SER A 249 -28.49 0.91 15.73
N PHE A 250 -29.56 1.60 15.33
CA PHE A 250 -29.67 2.24 14.01
C PHE A 250 -29.85 3.74 14.20
N TYR A 251 -29.12 4.54 13.44
CA TYR A 251 -29.27 5.99 13.44
C TYR A 251 -29.33 6.53 12.00
N THR A 252 -30.23 7.49 11.79
CA THR A 252 -30.25 8.31 10.58
C THR A 252 -30.38 9.78 10.97
N GLY A 253 -29.49 10.62 10.45
CA GLY A 253 -29.55 12.08 10.59
C GLY A 253 -30.64 12.73 9.74
N LEU A 254 -31.39 11.95 8.96
CA LEU A 254 -32.51 12.39 8.12
C LEU A 254 -33.83 12.37 8.92
N GLY A 255 -34.76 13.27 8.58
CA GLY A 255 -36.07 13.35 9.23
C GLY A 255 -36.33 14.68 9.93
N HIS A 256 -35.55 15.72 9.62
CA HIS A 256 -35.89 17.10 9.97
C HIS A 256 -37.15 17.53 9.24
N SER A 257 -37.17 17.36 7.92
CA SER A 257 -38.14 17.97 7.03
C SER A 257 -39.39 17.11 6.89
N ILE A 258 -40.56 17.75 6.79
CA ILE A 258 -41.82 17.05 6.55
C ILE A 258 -41.81 16.37 5.18
N GLU A 259 -41.15 16.99 4.20
CA GLU A 259 -40.99 16.50 2.83
C GLU A 259 -40.28 15.15 2.79
N THR A 260 -39.29 14.92 3.66
CA THR A 260 -38.54 13.66 3.73
C THR A 260 -39.43 12.49 4.11
N TYR A 261 -40.38 12.68 5.04
CA TYR A 261 -41.38 11.66 5.37
C TYR A 261 -42.35 11.35 4.21
N ARG A 262 -42.44 12.20 3.19
CA ARG A 262 -43.23 11.93 1.98
C ARG A 262 -42.44 11.15 0.93
N ALA A 263 -41.11 11.20 0.97
CA ALA A 263 -40.24 10.51 0.02
C ALA A 263 -40.32 8.98 0.21
N GLY A 264 -40.69 8.26 -0.85
CA GLY A 264 -40.81 6.79 -0.81
C GLY A 264 -39.50 6.09 -0.45
N ALA A 265 -38.36 6.64 -0.89
CA ALA A 265 -37.02 6.15 -0.54
C ALA A 265 -36.77 6.21 0.98
N TYR A 266 -37.09 7.33 1.62
CA TYR A 266 -36.89 7.49 3.06
C TYR A 266 -37.86 6.61 3.88
N LYS A 267 -39.11 6.44 3.44
CA LYS A 267 -40.05 5.50 4.10
C LYS A 267 -39.50 4.07 4.14
N LYS A 268 -38.89 3.61 3.04
CA LYS A 268 -38.23 2.30 2.97
C LYS A 268 -37.00 2.25 3.89
N HIS A 269 -36.19 3.31 3.91
CA HIS A 269 -35.04 3.42 4.78
C HIS A 269 -35.41 3.31 6.27
N LEU A 270 -36.42 4.08 6.69
CA LEU A 270 -36.92 4.07 8.05
C LEU A 270 -37.55 2.71 8.43
N LEU A 271 -38.32 2.10 7.52
CA LEU A 271 -38.90 0.77 7.74
C LEU A 271 -37.81 -0.28 7.96
N GLY A 272 -36.84 -0.36 7.05
CA GLY A 272 -35.75 -1.33 7.13
C GLY A 272 -34.89 -1.15 8.38
N GLY A 273 -34.61 0.10 8.78
CA GLY A 273 -33.93 0.40 10.05
C GLY A 273 -34.70 -0.07 11.28
N ILE A 274 -36.03 0.17 11.31
CA ILE A 274 -36.90 -0.31 12.40
C ILE A 274 -36.97 -1.83 12.44
N GLN A 275 -37.14 -2.48 11.30
CA GLN A 275 -37.23 -3.95 11.21
C GLN A 275 -35.92 -4.61 11.64
N TRP A 276 -34.78 -4.08 11.17
CA TRP A 276 -33.46 -4.60 11.54
C TRP A 276 -33.19 -4.40 13.04
N ALA A 277 -33.40 -3.19 13.57
CA ALA A 277 -33.22 -2.92 14.99
C ALA A 277 -34.14 -3.80 15.87
N SER A 278 -35.35 -4.10 15.39
CA SER A 278 -36.29 -5.01 16.07
C SER A 278 -35.88 -6.48 16.01
N GLY A 279 -34.86 -6.83 15.22
CA GLY A 279 -34.38 -8.20 15.02
C GLY A 279 -35.34 -9.09 14.23
N VAL A 280 -36.17 -8.50 13.38
CA VAL A 280 -37.15 -9.25 12.57
C VAL A 280 -36.70 -9.51 11.14
N VAL A 281 -35.64 -8.84 10.70
CA VAL A 281 -34.91 -9.06 9.44
C VAL A 281 -33.40 -9.12 9.73
N GLU A 282 -32.66 -9.78 8.86
CA GLU A 282 -31.20 -9.88 8.95
C GLU A 282 -30.53 -8.70 8.25
N GLY A 283 -29.33 -8.35 8.70
CA GLY A 283 -28.50 -7.32 8.07
C GLY A 283 -27.16 -7.25 8.79
N ASP A 284 -26.08 -7.16 8.02
CA ASP A 284 -24.74 -7.03 8.60
C ASP A 284 -24.40 -5.57 8.88
N CYS A 285 -24.09 -5.26 10.13
CA CYS A 285 -23.63 -3.93 10.58
C CYS A 285 -22.15 -3.92 10.95
N GLY A 286 -21.35 -4.76 10.28
CA GLY A 286 -19.93 -4.90 10.53
C GLY A 286 -18.98 -4.52 9.40
N ALA A 287 -19.46 -4.33 8.16
CA ALA A 287 -18.57 -4.26 7.00
C ALA A 287 -17.60 -3.07 6.99
N THR A 288 -17.99 -1.92 7.57
CA THR A 288 -17.12 -0.75 7.69
C THR A 288 -16.63 -0.52 9.12
N VAL A 289 -16.58 -1.58 9.93
CA VAL A 289 -16.03 -1.57 11.30
C VAL A 289 -14.65 -2.22 11.28
N LEU A 290 -13.59 -1.47 11.60
CA LEU A 290 -12.21 -1.94 11.46
C LEU A 290 -11.90 -3.13 12.36
N ALA A 291 -12.45 -3.15 13.57
CA ALA A 291 -12.27 -4.24 14.53
C ALA A 291 -12.83 -5.59 14.06
N ASN A 292 -13.64 -5.61 13.00
CA ASN A 292 -14.13 -6.86 12.40
C ASN A 292 -13.17 -7.47 11.38
N TYR A 293 -12.01 -6.86 11.17
CA TYR A 293 -10.97 -7.37 10.29
C TYR A 293 -9.70 -7.67 11.07
N GLU A 294 -9.02 -8.73 10.67
CA GLU A 294 -7.67 -9.05 11.12
C GLU A 294 -6.76 -9.24 9.90
N LYS A 295 -5.52 -8.77 10.02
CA LYS A 295 -4.42 -9.09 9.09
C LYS A 295 -3.52 -10.10 9.78
N VAL A 296 -3.42 -11.29 9.23
CA VAL A 296 -2.62 -12.39 9.76
C VAL A 296 -1.44 -12.64 8.83
N THR A 297 -0.22 -12.49 9.34
CA THR A 297 1.00 -12.84 8.62
C THR A 297 1.11 -14.37 8.49
N LEU A 298 1.24 -14.86 7.27
CA LEU A 298 1.41 -16.28 6.94
C LEU A 298 2.89 -16.64 6.73
N ASN A 299 3.67 -15.68 6.23
CA ASN A 299 5.13 -15.77 6.07
C ASN A 299 5.71 -14.35 6.10
N ASP A 300 6.61 -14.06 7.03
CA ASP A 300 7.33 -12.79 7.17
C ASP A 300 8.72 -12.80 6.51
N GLU A 301 9.04 -13.87 5.78
CA GLU A 301 10.26 -13.99 4.98
C GLU A 301 9.94 -14.51 3.55
N PRO A 302 9.12 -13.81 2.75
CA PRO A 302 8.75 -14.28 1.40
C PRO A 302 9.86 -14.12 0.35
N GLY A 303 10.95 -13.41 0.67
CA GLY A 303 12.03 -13.08 -0.27
C GLY A 303 11.79 -11.72 -0.92
N GLU A 304 12.09 -11.58 -2.21
CA GLU A 304 11.71 -10.43 -3.05
C GLU A 304 10.42 -10.78 -3.81
N PRO A 305 9.23 -10.61 -3.22
CA PRO A 305 8.04 -11.29 -3.69
C PRO A 305 7.47 -10.64 -4.95
N MET A 306 6.90 -11.44 -5.86
CA MET A 306 6.25 -10.91 -7.08
C MET A 306 4.78 -11.28 -7.17
N SER A 307 4.43 -12.57 -7.13
CA SER A 307 3.05 -13.00 -7.30
C SER A 307 2.66 -14.09 -6.32
N LEU A 308 1.35 -14.27 -6.12
CA LEU A 308 0.75 -15.38 -5.41
C LEU A 308 -0.37 -16.04 -6.22
N ALA A 309 -0.64 -17.30 -5.91
CA ALA A 309 -1.79 -18.06 -6.38
C ALA A 309 -2.35 -18.90 -5.23
N VAL A 310 -3.58 -18.61 -4.80
CA VAL A 310 -4.28 -19.41 -3.78
C VAL A 310 -4.83 -20.69 -4.42
N LEU A 311 -4.42 -21.84 -3.89
CA LEU A 311 -4.86 -23.16 -4.36
C LEU A 311 -6.28 -23.49 -3.83
N PRO A 312 -7.03 -24.39 -4.49
CA PRO A 312 -8.38 -24.78 -4.04
C PRO A 312 -8.44 -25.36 -2.62
N ASP A 313 -7.32 -25.86 -2.10
CA ASP A 313 -7.19 -26.43 -0.75
C ASP A 313 -6.70 -25.41 0.30
N GLY A 314 -6.53 -24.13 -0.07
CA GLY A 314 -6.10 -23.06 0.83
C GLY A 314 -4.59 -22.90 0.97
N ARG A 315 -3.77 -23.78 0.37
CA ARG A 315 -2.34 -23.56 0.22
C ARG A 315 -2.08 -22.35 -0.70
N VAL A 316 -0.92 -21.71 -0.56
CA VAL A 316 -0.58 -20.52 -1.37
C VAL A 316 0.76 -20.73 -2.05
N LEU A 317 0.76 -20.74 -3.38
CA LEU A 317 1.98 -20.61 -4.17
C LEU A 317 2.38 -19.14 -4.22
N HIS A 318 3.66 -18.83 -4.05
CA HIS A 318 4.20 -17.50 -4.31
C HIS A 318 5.65 -17.59 -4.79
N ASN A 319 6.17 -16.50 -5.33
CA ASN A 319 7.51 -16.51 -5.91
C ASN A 319 8.32 -15.26 -5.58
N THR A 320 9.64 -15.41 -5.71
CA THR A 320 10.55 -14.26 -5.79
C THR A 320 10.87 -13.91 -7.23
N ARG A 321 11.26 -12.66 -7.50
CA ARG A 321 11.72 -12.25 -8.84
C ARG A 321 12.95 -13.05 -9.28
N GLY A 322 13.86 -13.35 -8.35
CA GLY A 322 15.05 -14.19 -8.56
C GLY A 322 14.76 -15.68 -8.85
N GLY A 323 13.50 -16.11 -8.98
CA GLY A 323 13.15 -17.44 -9.48
C GLY A 323 12.85 -18.49 -8.41
N GLN A 324 12.84 -18.14 -7.11
CA GLN A 324 12.38 -19.07 -6.08
C GLN A 324 10.86 -19.20 -6.11
N ILE A 325 10.36 -20.44 -6.01
CA ILE A 325 8.93 -20.77 -5.91
C ILE A 325 8.70 -21.40 -4.54
N ARG A 326 7.74 -20.87 -3.80
CA ARG A 326 7.39 -21.26 -2.44
C ARG A 326 5.95 -21.72 -2.36
N LEU A 327 5.67 -22.59 -1.39
CA LEU A 327 4.33 -23.10 -1.10
C LEU A 327 4.04 -22.98 0.39
N TYR A 328 3.20 -22.01 0.76
CA TYR A 328 2.64 -21.95 2.11
C TYR A 328 1.59 -23.04 2.31
N ASP A 329 1.71 -23.78 3.40
CA ASP A 329 0.79 -24.84 3.79
C ASP A 329 0.12 -24.53 5.14
N PRO A 330 -1.20 -24.27 5.19
CA PRO A 330 -1.90 -23.96 6.44
C PRO A 330 -1.91 -25.12 7.45
N ALA A 331 -1.66 -26.37 7.03
CA ALA A 331 -1.58 -27.50 7.94
C ALA A 331 -0.30 -27.46 8.80
N THR A 332 0.81 -27.00 8.21
CA THR A 332 2.12 -26.92 8.89
C THR A 332 2.51 -25.50 9.28
N ASN A 333 1.83 -24.49 8.72
CA ASN A 333 2.14 -23.06 8.76
C ASN A 333 3.52 -22.70 8.17
N ALA A 334 4.15 -23.63 7.45
CA ALA A 334 5.45 -23.40 6.81
C ALA A 334 5.28 -22.89 5.37
N SER A 335 6.28 -22.15 4.89
CA SER A 335 6.34 -21.66 3.50
C SER A 335 7.71 -21.93 2.85
N PRO A 336 8.13 -23.21 2.73
CA PRO A 336 9.43 -23.56 2.15
C PRO A 336 9.54 -23.21 0.66
N VAL A 337 10.78 -23.03 0.20
CA VAL A 337 11.10 -23.05 -1.24
C VAL A 337 10.94 -24.48 -1.75
N ILE A 338 10.07 -24.68 -2.74
CA ILE A 338 9.78 -25.99 -3.33
C ILE A 338 10.49 -26.20 -4.67
N THR A 339 10.88 -25.12 -5.36
CA THR A 339 11.59 -25.15 -6.65
C THR A 339 12.32 -23.83 -6.86
N THR A 340 13.51 -23.86 -7.47
CA THR A 340 14.20 -22.66 -7.96
C THR A 340 14.35 -22.76 -9.47
N MET A 341 13.82 -21.79 -10.19
CA MET A 341 13.88 -21.72 -11.65
C MET A 341 14.99 -20.76 -12.10
N PRO A 342 15.87 -21.15 -13.05
CA PRO A 342 16.87 -20.26 -13.58
C PRO A 342 16.22 -19.15 -14.42
N VAL A 343 16.51 -17.90 -14.06
CA VAL A 343 16.00 -16.71 -14.74
C VAL A 343 17.13 -15.72 -15.03
N TYR A 344 16.93 -14.90 -16.07
CA TYR A 344 17.67 -13.67 -16.25
C TYR A 344 17.08 -12.62 -15.31
N SER A 345 17.93 -11.97 -14.52
CA SER A 345 17.53 -11.15 -13.38
C SER A 345 18.25 -9.79 -13.37
N HIS A 346 18.29 -9.13 -14.52
CA HIS A 346 18.78 -7.76 -14.70
C HIS A 346 17.57 -6.80 -14.67
N ASP A 347 17.71 -5.61 -14.07
CA ASP A 347 16.61 -4.66 -13.87
C ASP A 347 15.33 -5.31 -13.27
N GLU A 348 14.17 -5.06 -13.87
CA GLU A 348 12.87 -5.61 -13.47
C GLU A 348 12.64 -7.06 -13.94
N ASP A 349 13.57 -7.65 -14.71
CA ASP A 349 13.40 -9.00 -15.23
C ASP A 349 13.56 -10.08 -14.16
N GLY A 350 12.98 -11.24 -14.46
CA GLY A 350 13.00 -12.39 -13.58
C GLY A 350 11.75 -13.25 -13.74
N LEU A 351 11.36 -13.92 -12.67
CA LEU A 351 10.11 -14.64 -12.56
C LEU A 351 8.99 -13.69 -12.11
N GLN A 352 8.04 -13.42 -13.00
CA GLN A 352 7.02 -12.40 -12.79
C GLN A 352 5.73 -12.95 -12.19
N THR A 353 5.31 -14.16 -12.57
CA THR A 353 3.99 -14.66 -12.19
C THR A 353 3.92 -16.17 -12.09
N LEU A 354 3.16 -16.63 -11.08
CA LEU A 354 2.55 -17.94 -10.96
C LEU A 354 1.03 -17.80 -11.05
N ALA A 355 0.39 -18.57 -11.93
CA ALA A 355 -1.08 -18.67 -12.00
C ALA A 355 -1.50 -20.13 -12.12
N ILE A 356 -2.62 -20.50 -11.52
CA ILE A 356 -3.14 -21.87 -11.63
C ILE A 356 -4.17 -21.99 -12.74
N ASP A 357 -4.17 -23.13 -13.41
CA ASP A 357 -5.19 -23.47 -14.41
C ASP A 357 -6.60 -23.53 -13.76
N PRO A 358 -7.68 -23.10 -14.44
CA PRO A 358 -9.04 -23.20 -13.89
C PRO A 358 -9.44 -24.61 -13.44
N ASP A 359 -8.87 -25.67 -14.06
CA ASP A 359 -9.10 -27.07 -13.70
C ASP A 359 -7.98 -27.64 -12.78
N PHE A 360 -7.23 -26.78 -12.08
CA PHE A 360 -6.04 -27.14 -11.29
C PHE A 360 -6.25 -28.30 -10.31
N ALA A 361 -7.41 -28.39 -9.67
CA ALA A 361 -7.75 -29.46 -8.75
C ALA A 361 -7.57 -30.86 -9.37
N THR A 362 -7.71 -30.96 -10.70
CA THR A 362 -7.54 -32.21 -11.46
C THR A 362 -6.23 -32.26 -12.22
N ASN A 363 -5.83 -31.16 -12.87
CA ASN A 363 -4.75 -31.18 -13.84
C ASN A 363 -3.41 -30.71 -13.25
N LYS A 364 -3.38 -29.99 -12.13
CA LYS A 364 -2.16 -29.51 -11.47
C LYS A 364 -1.24 -28.64 -12.35
N TRP A 365 -1.77 -27.95 -13.37
CA TRP A 365 -0.99 -27.05 -14.21
C TRP A 365 -0.80 -25.68 -13.54
N VAL A 366 0.45 -25.26 -13.43
CA VAL A 366 0.85 -23.90 -13.01
C VAL A 366 1.45 -23.18 -14.21
N TYR A 367 0.89 -22.04 -14.56
CA TYR A 367 1.36 -21.12 -15.57
C TYR A 367 2.41 -20.18 -14.98
N VAL A 368 3.49 -19.98 -15.72
CA VAL A 368 4.68 -19.25 -15.28
C VAL A 368 5.11 -18.29 -16.37
N TYR A 369 5.25 -17.01 -16.05
CA TYR A 369 5.80 -16.00 -16.95
C TYR A 369 7.15 -15.51 -16.42
N TYR A 370 8.21 -15.66 -17.21
CA TYR A 370 9.58 -15.46 -16.76
C TYR A 370 10.53 -15.03 -17.86
N ALA A 371 11.63 -14.41 -17.46
CA ALA A 371 12.78 -14.10 -18.30
C ALA A 371 13.76 -15.29 -18.32
N PRO A 372 13.83 -16.09 -19.39
CA PRO A 372 14.81 -17.16 -19.49
C PRO A 372 16.24 -16.60 -19.61
N GLN A 373 17.21 -17.36 -19.13
CA GLN A 373 18.62 -17.09 -19.41
C GLN A 373 18.93 -17.34 -20.89
N LEU A 374 19.39 -16.32 -21.58
CA LEU A 374 19.79 -16.37 -23.00
C LEU A 374 21.29 -16.09 -23.13
N ASN A 375 21.74 -15.77 -24.34
CA ASN A 375 23.09 -15.27 -24.62
C ASN A 375 23.18 -13.74 -24.55
N THR A 376 22.20 -13.08 -23.91
CA THR A 376 22.26 -11.65 -23.60
C THR A 376 23.55 -11.37 -22.84
N PRO A 377 24.29 -10.31 -23.21
CA PRO A 377 25.44 -9.88 -22.43
C PRO A 377 25.10 -9.72 -20.95
N VAL A 378 26.01 -10.20 -20.13
CA VAL A 378 26.08 -9.94 -18.68
C VAL A 378 27.50 -9.44 -18.44
N ASP A 379 27.71 -8.63 -17.40
CA ASP A 379 29.05 -8.14 -17.11
C ASP A 379 30.02 -9.30 -16.88
N ASN A 380 31.19 -9.14 -17.47
CA ASN A 380 32.23 -10.16 -17.42
C ASN A 380 33.20 -9.86 -16.27
N PRO A 381 33.34 -10.76 -15.28
CA PRO A 381 34.31 -10.59 -14.18
C PRO A 381 35.75 -10.39 -14.64
N ALA A 382 36.10 -10.86 -15.85
CA ALA A 382 37.44 -10.76 -16.40
C ALA A 382 37.77 -9.36 -16.97
N THR A 383 36.79 -8.46 -17.10
CA THR A 383 36.96 -7.10 -17.64
C THR A 383 36.38 -6.01 -16.71
N PRO A 384 36.90 -5.86 -15.47
CA PRO A 384 36.39 -4.87 -14.53
C PRO A 384 36.42 -3.44 -15.10
N GLY A 385 35.29 -2.74 -15.02
CA GLY A 385 35.13 -1.36 -15.53
C GLY A 385 34.65 -1.26 -16.98
N VAL A 386 34.42 -2.39 -17.65
CA VAL A 386 33.64 -2.45 -18.89
C VAL A 386 32.25 -2.94 -18.53
N ASN A 387 31.24 -2.12 -18.80
CA ASN A 387 29.84 -2.51 -18.64
C ASN A 387 29.40 -3.24 -19.93
N GLU A 388 29.34 -4.57 -19.88
CA GLU A 388 28.87 -5.38 -20.99
C GLU A 388 27.39 -5.72 -20.89
N GLY A 389 26.84 -5.74 -19.67
CA GLY A 389 25.48 -6.13 -19.33
C GLY A 389 24.41 -5.12 -19.72
N ASP A 390 24.77 -3.83 -19.84
CA ASP A 390 23.81 -2.78 -20.17
C ASP A 390 23.84 -2.40 -21.65
N ALA A 391 22.65 -2.24 -22.20
CA ALA A 391 22.43 -1.70 -23.52
C ALA A 391 22.75 -0.20 -23.53
N PRO A 392 23.63 0.27 -24.43
CA PRO A 392 24.02 1.68 -24.43
C PRO A 392 22.84 2.59 -24.78
N ALA A 393 22.68 3.71 -24.07
CA ALA A 393 21.61 4.67 -24.37
C ALA A 393 21.71 5.24 -25.79
N THR A 394 22.93 5.49 -26.27
CA THR A 394 23.18 5.95 -27.64
C THR A 394 24.36 5.23 -28.29
N ASN A 395 24.30 5.02 -29.61
CA ASN A 395 25.40 4.51 -30.41
C ASN A 395 25.24 4.92 -31.88
N ALA A 396 26.36 5.14 -32.58
CA ALA A 396 26.34 5.44 -34.01
C ALA A 396 26.07 4.19 -34.88
N ASP A 397 26.41 3.00 -34.38
CA ASP A 397 26.14 1.72 -35.04
C ASP A 397 24.83 1.12 -34.50
N PRO A 398 23.76 1.06 -35.31
CA PRO A 398 22.46 0.53 -34.88
C PRO A 398 22.45 -0.97 -34.58
N THR A 399 23.45 -1.73 -35.03
CA THR A 399 23.55 -3.17 -34.74
C THR A 399 24.05 -3.46 -33.32
N THR A 400 24.55 -2.44 -32.60
CA THR A 400 25.04 -2.57 -31.22
C THR A 400 24.00 -3.16 -30.27
N TRP A 401 22.72 -2.88 -30.50
CA TRP A 401 21.61 -3.35 -29.67
C TRP A 401 21.14 -4.77 -30.00
N ASP A 402 21.57 -5.36 -31.13
CA ASP A 402 21.08 -6.68 -31.58
C ASP A 402 21.44 -7.80 -30.59
N LYS A 403 22.58 -7.68 -29.90
CA LYS A 403 23.01 -8.65 -28.87
C LYS A 403 22.14 -8.63 -27.61
N PHE A 404 21.33 -7.59 -27.41
CA PHE A 404 20.42 -7.44 -26.26
C PHE A 404 18.99 -7.87 -26.57
N LYS A 405 18.69 -8.31 -27.80
CA LYS A 405 17.36 -8.83 -28.13
C LYS A 405 17.09 -10.12 -27.35
N GLY A 406 15.97 -10.16 -26.65
CA GLY A 406 15.53 -11.32 -25.87
C GLY A 406 14.02 -11.52 -25.95
N TYR A 407 13.51 -12.37 -25.09
CA TYR A 407 12.06 -12.55 -24.92
C TYR A 407 11.75 -12.99 -23.49
N ASN A 408 10.56 -12.62 -23.02
CA ASN A 408 9.91 -13.24 -21.86
C ASN A 408 9.02 -14.40 -22.32
N GLN A 409 8.98 -15.47 -21.54
CA GLN A 409 8.34 -16.74 -21.88
C GLN A 409 7.16 -17.01 -20.95
N LEU A 410 5.97 -17.22 -21.52
CA LEU A 410 4.86 -17.86 -20.82
C LEU A 410 4.91 -19.36 -21.06
N SER A 411 5.06 -20.13 -20.00
CA SER A 411 5.03 -21.60 -20.01
C SER A 411 4.03 -22.13 -18.98
N ARG A 412 3.78 -23.44 -18.99
CA ARG A 412 3.14 -24.13 -17.86
C ARG A 412 3.88 -25.40 -17.47
N PHE A 413 3.78 -25.76 -16.20
CA PHE A 413 4.46 -26.88 -15.56
C PHE A 413 3.52 -27.61 -14.60
N LYS A 414 3.80 -28.88 -14.29
CA LYS A 414 3.02 -29.67 -13.32
C LYS A 414 3.51 -29.44 -11.90
N LEU A 415 2.59 -29.13 -10.99
CA LEU A 415 2.85 -29.27 -9.56
C LEU A 415 2.72 -30.76 -9.17
N VAL A 416 3.77 -31.30 -8.56
CA VAL A 416 3.79 -32.65 -8.00
C VAL A 416 3.71 -32.54 -6.48
N ASP A 417 2.69 -33.16 -5.86
CA ASP A 417 2.45 -33.05 -4.41
C ASP A 417 3.33 -34.01 -3.57
N SER A 418 3.78 -35.14 -4.13
CA SER A 418 4.39 -36.26 -3.37
C SER A 418 5.58 -36.89 -4.12
N PRO A 419 6.62 -37.40 -3.43
CA PRO A 419 6.81 -37.45 -1.96
C PRO A 419 7.10 -36.10 -1.31
N ALA A 420 7.50 -35.09 -2.09
CA ALA A 420 7.68 -33.72 -1.66
C ALA A 420 7.10 -32.76 -2.71
N PRO A 421 6.38 -31.70 -2.31
CA PRO A 421 5.90 -30.68 -3.23
C PRO A 421 7.02 -30.07 -4.07
N HIS A 422 6.86 -30.05 -5.40
CA HIS A 422 7.77 -29.35 -6.33
C HIS A 422 7.09 -29.09 -7.67
N LEU A 423 7.61 -28.13 -8.44
CA LEU A 423 7.23 -27.91 -9.83
C LEU A 423 8.14 -28.75 -10.74
N ASP A 424 7.56 -29.66 -11.52
CA ASP A 424 8.31 -30.50 -12.46
C ASP A 424 8.72 -29.68 -13.68
N LEU A 425 9.94 -29.15 -13.67
CA LEU A 425 10.49 -28.34 -14.77
C LEU A 425 10.61 -29.12 -16.09
N ALA A 426 10.68 -30.45 -16.05
CA ALA A 426 10.74 -31.27 -17.27
C ALA A 426 9.37 -31.37 -17.98
N SER A 427 8.28 -30.98 -17.31
CA SER A 427 6.93 -30.98 -17.87
C SER A 427 6.58 -29.73 -18.68
N GLU A 428 7.56 -28.85 -18.94
CA GLU A 428 7.36 -27.55 -19.57
C GLU A 428 6.56 -27.64 -20.87
N GLN A 429 5.54 -26.80 -20.98
CA GLN A 429 4.90 -26.47 -22.25
C GLN A 429 5.01 -24.98 -22.50
N GLN A 430 5.84 -24.60 -23.47
CA GLN A 430 5.99 -23.22 -23.95
C GLN A 430 4.73 -22.80 -24.72
N ILE A 431 4.15 -21.65 -24.36
CA ILE A 431 2.88 -21.16 -24.91
C ILE A 431 3.12 -19.97 -25.83
N ILE A 432 3.69 -18.88 -25.30
CA ILE A 432 3.92 -17.65 -26.05
C ILE A 432 5.20 -16.96 -25.59
N ARG A 433 5.91 -16.35 -26.55
CA ARG A 433 7.07 -15.50 -26.33
C ARG A 433 6.67 -14.05 -26.59
N VAL A 434 7.11 -13.16 -25.71
CA VAL A 434 6.98 -11.71 -25.85
C VAL A 434 8.40 -11.17 -25.98
N ASP A 435 8.76 -10.72 -27.18
CA ASP A 435 10.10 -10.17 -27.44
C ASP A 435 10.34 -8.92 -26.60
N VAL A 436 11.57 -8.74 -26.12
CA VAL A 436 12.01 -7.62 -25.29
C VAL A 436 13.43 -7.17 -25.66
N ASP A 437 13.77 -5.94 -25.30
CA ASP A 437 15.08 -5.31 -25.42
C ASP A 437 15.76 -5.35 -24.03
N ARG A 438 16.67 -6.30 -23.82
CA ARG A 438 17.36 -6.52 -22.52
C ARG A 438 18.44 -5.48 -22.23
N GLY A 439 19.01 -5.53 -21.02
CA GLY A 439 20.12 -4.67 -20.60
C GLY A 439 19.70 -3.21 -20.43
N ILE A 440 18.40 -2.94 -20.36
CA ILE A 440 17.87 -1.61 -20.12
C ILE A 440 16.51 -1.74 -19.43
N CYS A 441 16.32 -0.94 -18.39
CA CYS A 441 15.06 -0.82 -17.68
C CYS A 441 14.05 -0.06 -18.58
N CYS A 442 12.73 -0.26 -18.52
CA CYS A 442 11.91 -0.89 -17.48
C CYS A 442 10.59 -1.45 -18.08
N HIS A 443 9.69 -1.91 -17.21
CA HIS A 443 8.28 -2.25 -17.47
C HIS A 443 8.04 -3.64 -18.05
N VAL A 444 8.13 -4.65 -17.19
CA VAL A 444 7.91 -6.04 -17.58
C VAL A 444 6.43 -6.49 -17.45
N ALA A 445 5.74 -6.05 -16.40
CA ALA A 445 4.43 -6.56 -15.97
C ALA A 445 4.42 -8.10 -15.81
N GLY A 446 3.50 -8.82 -16.47
CA GLY A 446 3.58 -10.28 -16.60
C GLY A 446 2.50 -11.11 -15.90
N GLN A 447 1.50 -10.49 -15.28
CA GLN A 447 0.43 -11.24 -14.62
C GLN A 447 -0.45 -12.03 -15.60
N VAL A 448 -0.94 -13.17 -15.11
CA VAL A 448 -1.78 -14.11 -15.85
C VAL A 448 -3.07 -14.37 -15.06
N LYS A 449 -4.22 -14.25 -15.73
CA LYS A 449 -5.54 -14.60 -15.16
C LYS A 449 -6.41 -15.30 -16.20
N PHE A 450 -7.48 -15.96 -15.74
CA PHE A 450 -8.40 -16.72 -16.60
C PHE A 450 -9.84 -16.26 -16.41
N ASP A 451 -10.60 -16.16 -17.51
CA ASP A 451 -12.05 -15.99 -17.43
C ASP A 451 -12.79 -17.33 -17.22
N GLY A 452 -14.10 -17.27 -17.01
CA GLY A 452 -14.95 -18.45 -16.81
C GLY A 452 -15.12 -19.32 -18.05
N LYS A 453 -14.58 -18.92 -19.20
CA LYS A 453 -14.54 -19.73 -20.43
C LYS A 453 -13.15 -20.35 -20.62
N GLY A 454 -12.22 -20.14 -19.68
CA GLY A 454 -10.84 -20.59 -19.72
C GLY A 454 -10.02 -19.91 -20.81
N ASN A 455 -10.34 -18.68 -21.20
CA ASN A 455 -9.42 -17.84 -21.94
C ASN A 455 -8.36 -17.31 -20.99
N LEU A 456 -7.10 -17.36 -21.40
CA LEU A 456 -5.97 -16.81 -20.67
C LEU A 456 -5.79 -15.35 -21.07
N PHE A 457 -5.63 -14.49 -20.06
CA PHE A 457 -5.21 -13.10 -20.22
C PHE A 457 -3.80 -12.93 -19.66
N LEU A 458 -2.92 -12.30 -20.43
CA LEU A 458 -1.55 -11.95 -20.05
C LEU A 458 -1.37 -10.44 -20.24
N ILE A 459 -0.92 -9.75 -19.19
CA ILE A 459 -0.52 -8.34 -19.26
C ILE A 459 0.97 -8.23 -19.54
N THR A 460 1.36 -7.30 -20.41
CA THR A 460 2.76 -7.02 -20.77
C THR A 460 3.05 -5.54 -20.62
N GLY A 461 4.18 -5.20 -20.01
CA GLY A 461 4.66 -3.83 -19.99
C GLY A 461 5.32 -3.46 -21.32
N ASP A 462 5.60 -2.17 -21.48
CA ASP A 462 6.05 -1.58 -22.74
C ASP A 462 7.54 -1.71 -23.01
N ASP A 463 8.30 -2.25 -22.04
CA ASP A 463 9.74 -2.49 -22.14
C ASP A 463 10.54 -1.20 -22.39
N THR A 464 10.01 -0.03 -22.01
CA THR A 464 10.59 1.27 -22.35
C THR A 464 11.20 1.95 -21.13
N ASN A 465 12.41 2.50 -21.30
CA ASN A 465 13.06 3.29 -20.26
C ASN A 465 12.22 4.51 -19.89
N ALA A 466 12.09 4.73 -18.58
CA ALA A 466 11.46 5.90 -18.01
C ALA A 466 12.34 7.16 -18.18
N GLY A 467 13.67 7.00 -18.19
CA GLY A 467 14.66 8.07 -18.32
C GLY A 467 14.76 8.69 -19.72
N GLY A 468 15.46 9.82 -19.82
CA GLY A 468 15.76 10.51 -21.10
C GLY A 468 14.58 11.25 -21.74
N SER A 469 13.43 11.31 -21.07
CA SER A 469 12.19 11.96 -21.55
C SER A 469 11.85 13.27 -20.82
N ASP A 470 12.73 13.76 -19.95
CA ASP A 470 12.45 14.82 -18.96
C ASP A 470 11.18 14.54 -18.12
N GLY A 471 10.88 13.26 -17.85
CA GLY A 471 9.70 12.81 -17.11
C GLY A 471 8.38 12.79 -17.91
N PHE A 472 8.40 12.99 -19.22
CA PHE A 472 7.20 12.95 -20.07
C PHE A 472 7.17 11.69 -20.97
N THR A 473 6.40 11.74 -22.06
CA THR A 473 6.27 10.60 -22.98
C THR A 473 7.63 10.26 -23.67
N PRO A 474 8.13 9.02 -23.56
CA PRO A 474 9.36 8.58 -24.21
C PRO A 474 9.08 8.21 -25.68
N ILE A 475 9.41 9.13 -26.58
CA ILE A 475 9.22 8.97 -28.03
C ILE A 475 10.48 9.31 -28.82
N ASN A 476 11.68 9.16 -28.24
CA ASN A 476 12.92 9.53 -28.91
C ASN A 476 13.36 8.41 -29.88
N ASP A 477 13.08 8.58 -31.16
CA ASP A 477 13.46 7.65 -32.22
C ASP A 477 14.63 8.17 -33.10
N SER A 478 15.48 9.03 -32.53
CA SER A 478 16.68 9.53 -33.22
C SER A 478 17.59 8.41 -33.72
N ALA A 479 18.29 8.64 -34.84
CA ALA A 479 19.08 7.62 -35.54
C ALA A 479 20.02 6.80 -34.63
N ASN A 480 20.67 7.51 -33.70
CA ASN A 480 21.67 7.03 -32.75
C ASN A 480 21.12 6.70 -31.35
N GLN A 481 19.82 6.86 -31.11
CA GLN A 481 19.19 6.53 -29.84
C GLN A 481 18.88 5.03 -29.78
N GLY A 482 19.09 4.42 -28.61
CA GLY A 482 18.69 3.05 -28.34
C GLY A 482 17.16 2.89 -28.42
N PRO A 483 16.67 1.74 -28.92
CA PRO A 483 15.24 1.51 -29.14
C PRO A 483 14.41 1.62 -27.84
N GLY A 484 15.01 1.32 -26.69
CA GLY A 484 14.38 1.40 -25.37
C GLY A 484 13.86 2.79 -24.97
N TYR A 485 14.13 3.85 -25.73
CA TYR A 485 13.68 5.22 -25.44
C TYR A 485 12.49 5.70 -26.30
N ASP A 486 11.88 4.79 -27.06
CA ASP A 486 10.70 5.08 -27.88
C ASP A 486 9.58 4.05 -27.62
N ALA A 487 8.63 4.39 -26.75
CA ALA A 487 7.46 3.56 -26.43
C ALA A 487 6.52 3.36 -27.64
N ARG A 488 6.69 4.13 -28.73
CA ARG A 488 5.91 3.92 -29.95
C ARG A 488 6.25 2.60 -30.64
N ARG A 489 7.45 2.03 -30.40
CA ARG A 489 7.85 0.73 -30.94
C ARG A 489 7.06 -0.45 -30.37
N SER A 490 6.53 -0.30 -29.16
CA SER A 490 5.84 -1.33 -28.37
C SER A 490 4.37 -0.97 -28.18
N SER A 491 4.04 -0.13 -27.22
CA SER A 491 2.67 0.18 -26.76
C SER A 491 1.73 0.62 -27.87
N ALA A 492 2.20 1.54 -28.72
CA ALA A 492 1.46 2.05 -29.87
C ALA A 492 1.72 1.27 -31.18
N ASN A 493 2.48 0.17 -31.13
CA ASN A 493 2.68 -0.70 -32.28
C ASN A 493 1.66 -1.84 -32.26
N THR A 494 0.88 -1.96 -33.33
CA THR A 494 -0.14 -3.01 -33.47
C THR A 494 0.44 -4.39 -33.78
N ASN A 495 1.71 -4.44 -34.19
CA ASN A 495 2.43 -5.67 -34.52
C ASN A 495 3.39 -6.14 -33.42
N ASP A 496 3.27 -5.59 -32.21
CA ASP A 496 4.11 -5.90 -31.05
C ASP A 496 3.25 -6.35 -29.86
N LEU A 497 3.77 -7.26 -29.04
CA LEU A 497 3.05 -7.83 -27.88
C LEU A 497 3.30 -7.08 -26.58
N ARG A 498 4.24 -6.13 -26.52
CA ARG A 498 4.57 -5.32 -25.34
C ARG A 498 3.61 -4.13 -25.18
N GLY A 499 3.30 -3.76 -23.94
CA GLY A 499 2.36 -2.68 -23.60
C GLY A 499 0.90 -3.06 -23.93
N LYS A 500 0.52 -4.32 -23.69
CA LYS A 500 -0.76 -4.92 -24.11
C LYS A 500 -1.45 -5.70 -23.00
N VAL A 501 -2.74 -5.95 -23.20
CA VAL A 501 -3.40 -7.14 -22.66
C VAL A 501 -3.59 -8.13 -23.80
N LEU A 502 -2.96 -9.29 -23.68
CA LEU A 502 -3.09 -10.41 -24.61
C LEU A 502 -4.20 -11.34 -24.13
N ARG A 503 -5.03 -11.84 -25.05
CA ARG A 503 -6.08 -12.82 -24.75
C ARG A 503 -5.99 -14.01 -25.70
N ILE A 504 -5.71 -15.19 -25.16
CA ILE A 504 -5.51 -16.43 -25.92
C ILE A 504 -6.31 -17.59 -25.31
N LYS A 505 -6.53 -18.65 -26.09
CA LYS A 505 -7.08 -19.92 -25.61
C LYS A 505 -6.03 -21.02 -25.73
N VAL A 506 -5.46 -21.44 -24.60
CA VAL A 506 -4.42 -22.47 -24.55
C VAL A 506 -5.03 -23.86 -24.73
N LYS A 507 -4.41 -24.68 -25.57
CA LYS A 507 -4.81 -26.07 -25.86
C LYS A 507 -4.07 -27.04 -24.95
N ALA A 508 -4.51 -28.30 -24.92
CA ALA A 508 -3.91 -29.35 -24.10
C ALA A 508 -2.42 -29.62 -24.39
N ASN A 509 -1.93 -29.31 -25.59
CA ASN A 509 -0.54 -29.48 -25.99
C ASN A 509 0.34 -28.22 -25.82
N GLY A 510 -0.16 -27.17 -25.18
CA GLY A 510 0.57 -25.90 -24.96
C GLY A 510 0.44 -24.88 -26.09
N THR A 511 0.03 -25.29 -27.30
CA THR A 511 -0.29 -24.33 -28.38
C THR A 511 -1.55 -23.54 -28.05
N TYR A 512 -1.81 -22.42 -28.74
CA TYR A 512 -3.01 -21.60 -28.48
C TYR A 512 -3.76 -21.21 -29.76
N THR A 513 -4.90 -20.55 -29.57
CA THR A 513 -5.67 -19.83 -30.61
C THR A 513 -6.08 -18.47 -30.09
N SER A 514 -6.27 -17.49 -30.99
CA SER A 514 -6.78 -16.16 -30.65
C SER A 514 -8.32 -16.16 -30.63
N PRO A 515 -8.97 -15.86 -29.48
CA PRO A 515 -10.43 -15.81 -29.37
C PRO A 515 -11.05 -14.66 -30.17
N ALA A 516 -12.28 -14.87 -30.65
CA ALA A 516 -13.05 -13.82 -31.30
C ALA A 516 -13.29 -12.60 -30.39
N GLY A 517 -13.26 -11.41 -30.97
CA GLY A 517 -13.42 -10.14 -30.25
C GLY A 517 -12.12 -9.55 -29.68
N ASN A 518 -10.96 -10.10 -30.04
CA ASN A 518 -9.68 -9.42 -29.90
C ASN A 518 -9.63 -8.19 -30.84
N LEU A 519 -8.75 -7.24 -30.53
CA LEU A 519 -8.69 -5.93 -31.19
C LEU A 519 -8.42 -6.05 -32.68
N PHE A 520 -7.57 -7.01 -33.06
CA PHE A 520 -7.19 -7.27 -34.43
C PHE A 520 -7.52 -8.72 -34.80
N PRO A 521 -8.69 -8.98 -35.42
CA PRO A 521 -9.02 -10.36 -35.82
C PRO A 521 -8.03 -10.90 -36.85
N GLU A 522 -7.51 -12.11 -36.63
CA GLU A 522 -6.53 -12.76 -37.54
C GLU A 522 -7.02 -12.80 -38.99
N ALA A 523 -8.31 -13.08 -39.19
CA ALA A 523 -8.93 -13.12 -40.52
C ALA A 523 -8.95 -11.77 -41.26
N GLN A 524 -8.68 -10.66 -40.56
CA GLN A 524 -8.66 -9.30 -41.11
C GLN A 524 -7.23 -8.77 -41.32
N ASP A 525 -6.20 -9.48 -40.83
CA ASP A 525 -4.81 -9.07 -41.05
C ASP A 525 -4.25 -9.62 -42.36
N HIS A 526 -4.57 -8.93 -43.46
CA HIS A 526 -4.05 -9.28 -44.78
C HIS A 526 -2.63 -8.78 -45.05
N THR A 527 -2.05 -8.01 -44.12
CA THR A 527 -0.77 -7.31 -44.34
C THR A 527 0.31 -7.67 -43.32
N SER A 528 0.01 -8.58 -42.38
CA SER A 528 0.91 -8.96 -41.28
C SER A 528 1.36 -7.75 -40.45
N LYS A 529 0.44 -6.82 -40.22
CA LYS A 529 0.70 -5.57 -39.48
C LYS A 529 0.06 -5.56 -38.09
N THR A 530 -0.60 -6.64 -37.70
CA THR A 530 -1.30 -6.72 -36.42
C THR A 530 -1.08 -8.06 -35.73
N ARG A 531 -1.13 -8.07 -34.40
CA ARG A 531 -1.08 -9.29 -33.60
C ARG A 531 -2.48 -9.70 -33.15
N PRO A 532 -3.00 -10.88 -33.55
CA PRO A 532 -4.35 -11.30 -33.21
C PRO A 532 -4.57 -11.62 -31.74
N GLU A 533 -3.51 -11.74 -30.95
CA GLU A 533 -3.52 -11.96 -29.51
C GLU A 533 -3.96 -10.71 -28.74
N ILE A 534 -3.79 -9.51 -29.32
CA ILE A 534 -4.04 -8.23 -28.65
C ILE A 534 -5.53 -8.06 -28.36
N PHE A 535 -5.89 -7.97 -27.08
CA PHE A 535 -7.22 -7.54 -26.63
C PHE A 535 -7.23 -6.04 -26.31
N LEU A 536 -6.28 -5.56 -25.50
CA LEU A 536 -6.09 -4.13 -25.26
C LEU A 536 -4.69 -3.71 -25.68
N MET A 537 -4.54 -2.47 -26.16
CA MET A 537 -3.24 -1.86 -26.47
C MET A 537 -3.10 -0.46 -25.85
N GLY A 538 -1.90 0.11 -25.93
CA GLY A 538 -1.62 1.47 -25.45
C GLY A 538 -1.54 1.56 -23.93
N LEU A 539 -0.82 0.60 -23.32
CA LEU A 539 -0.55 0.53 -21.87
C LEU A 539 0.94 0.69 -21.62
N ARG A 540 1.35 1.32 -20.50
CA ARG A 540 2.77 1.51 -20.16
C ARG A 540 3.30 0.32 -19.39
N ASN A 541 2.81 0.14 -18.16
CA ASN A 541 3.20 -0.97 -17.31
C ASN A 541 2.00 -1.35 -16.44
N PRO A 542 1.00 -1.98 -17.05
CA PRO A 542 -0.15 -2.46 -16.30
C PRO A 542 0.31 -3.61 -15.41
N PHE A 543 0.62 -3.35 -14.15
CA PHE A 543 1.38 -4.32 -13.35
C PHE A 543 0.51 -5.43 -12.73
N ARG A 544 -0.72 -5.10 -12.32
CA ARG A 544 -1.71 -6.04 -11.77
C ARG A 544 -3.11 -5.78 -12.31
N PHE A 545 -3.90 -6.85 -12.46
CA PHE A 545 -5.26 -6.86 -12.96
C PHE A 545 -6.04 -8.09 -12.43
N ASP A 546 -7.35 -8.07 -12.64
CA ASP A 546 -8.18 -9.25 -12.50
C ASP A 546 -9.19 -9.37 -13.66
N VAL A 547 -9.73 -10.57 -13.85
CA VAL A 547 -10.77 -10.85 -14.84
C VAL A 547 -11.89 -11.66 -14.19
N ASP A 548 -13.13 -11.18 -14.32
CA ASP A 548 -14.27 -11.95 -13.82
C ASP A 548 -14.65 -13.11 -14.76
N SER A 549 -15.51 -14.00 -14.28
CA SER A 549 -15.97 -15.16 -15.03
C SER A 549 -16.66 -14.82 -16.37
N THR A 550 -17.13 -13.58 -16.54
CA THR A 550 -17.75 -13.10 -17.79
C THR A 550 -16.72 -12.64 -18.83
N GLY A 551 -15.45 -12.51 -18.44
CA GLY A 551 -14.35 -12.02 -19.26
C GLY A 551 -14.17 -10.50 -19.20
N ARG A 552 -14.71 -9.83 -18.16
CA ARG A 552 -14.48 -8.40 -17.93
C ARG A 552 -13.22 -8.21 -17.10
N LEU A 553 -12.33 -7.34 -17.60
CA LEU A 553 -11.09 -6.95 -16.96
C LEU A 553 -11.30 -5.78 -15.99
N TYR A 554 -10.48 -5.76 -14.95
CA TYR A 554 -10.28 -4.64 -14.03
C TYR A 554 -8.78 -4.43 -13.89
N ILE A 555 -8.27 -3.33 -14.42
CA ILE A 555 -6.83 -3.14 -14.63
C ILE A 555 -6.45 -1.72 -14.27
N ALA A 556 -5.24 -1.58 -13.75
CA ALA A 556 -4.62 -0.29 -13.55
C ALA A 556 -3.34 -0.17 -14.38
N ASP A 557 -2.97 1.05 -14.71
CA ASP A 557 -1.81 1.39 -15.52
C ASP A 557 -1.34 2.79 -15.11
N TYR A 558 -0.14 3.17 -15.53
CA TYR A 558 0.46 4.44 -15.15
C TYR A 558 1.10 5.16 -16.33
N SER A 559 1.42 6.43 -16.13
CA SER A 559 1.91 7.37 -17.14
C SER A 559 2.85 8.38 -16.46
N PRO A 560 3.67 9.10 -17.23
CA PRO A 560 5.11 9.25 -17.02
C PRO A 560 5.46 9.99 -15.72
N ASP A 561 6.74 9.97 -15.35
CA ASP A 561 7.14 10.28 -13.97
C ASP A 561 7.24 11.79 -13.65
N SER A 562 6.73 12.67 -14.54
CA SER A 562 6.65 14.11 -14.29
C SER A 562 5.62 14.42 -13.19
N ARG A 563 6.05 15.10 -12.14
CA ARG A 563 5.16 15.57 -11.06
C ARG A 563 4.34 16.81 -11.42
N VAL A 564 4.66 17.47 -12.53
CA VAL A 564 3.98 18.70 -12.97
C VAL A 564 3.63 18.68 -14.45
N SER A 565 2.50 19.27 -14.79
CA SER A 565 2.11 19.40 -16.20
C SER A 565 2.94 20.46 -16.92
N ASN A 566 3.16 20.28 -18.22
CA ASN A 566 3.84 21.26 -19.06
C ASN A 566 3.07 21.50 -20.38
N PRO A 567 2.71 22.75 -20.71
CA PRO A 567 1.90 23.07 -21.90
C PRO A 567 2.58 22.73 -23.24
N THR A 568 3.89 22.47 -23.26
CA THR A 568 4.63 22.05 -24.46
C THR A 568 5.03 20.58 -24.45
N ARG A 569 4.68 19.80 -23.42
CA ARG A 569 5.01 18.36 -23.33
C ARG A 569 3.78 17.49 -23.07
N GLY A 570 2.92 17.89 -22.13
CA GLY A 570 1.70 17.16 -21.78
C GLY A 570 1.32 17.26 -20.29
N PRO A 571 0.35 16.45 -19.86
CA PRO A 571 -0.06 16.39 -18.45
C PRO A 571 1.04 15.80 -17.55
N GLU A 572 0.91 16.03 -16.24
CA GLU A 572 1.68 15.32 -15.20
C GLU A 572 1.35 13.82 -15.17
N GLY A 573 2.19 13.04 -14.50
CA GLY A 573 2.04 11.60 -14.32
C GLY A 573 0.73 11.23 -13.68
N THR A 574 0.08 10.23 -14.28
CA THR A 574 -1.25 9.77 -13.85
C THR A 574 -1.24 8.28 -13.60
N GLY A 575 -1.81 7.89 -12.47
CA GLY A 575 -2.25 6.53 -12.23
C GLY A 575 -3.68 6.42 -12.72
N ARG A 576 -4.01 5.38 -13.48
CA ARG A 576 -5.34 5.18 -14.06
C ARG A 576 -5.87 3.79 -13.79
N TRP A 577 -7.19 3.70 -13.64
CA TRP A 577 -7.92 2.45 -13.54
C TRP A 577 -9.10 2.45 -14.49
N PHE A 578 -9.38 1.29 -15.06
CA PHE A 578 -10.53 1.09 -15.92
C PHE A 578 -10.98 -0.36 -15.95
N SER A 579 -12.26 -0.56 -16.27
CA SER A 579 -12.82 -1.85 -16.57
C SER A 579 -13.10 -1.98 -18.07
N ALA A 580 -12.82 -3.15 -18.63
CA ALA A 580 -12.99 -3.41 -20.05
C ALA A 580 -13.64 -4.77 -20.30
N ASN A 581 -14.71 -4.80 -21.09
CA ASN A 581 -15.32 -6.03 -21.61
C ASN A 581 -15.30 -6.09 -23.15
N LYS A 582 -14.59 -5.16 -23.78
CA LYS A 582 -14.38 -5.05 -25.23
C LYS A 582 -12.92 -4.65 -25.48
N ALA A 583 -12.42 -5.06 -26.64
CA ALA A 583 -11.10 -4.66 -27.10
C ALA A 583 -11.01 -3.15 -27.33
N GLY A 584 -9.83 -2.56 -27.12
CA GLY A 584 -9.63 -1.11 -27.28
C GLY A 584 -8.18 -0.64 -27.15
N ASN A 585 -7.95 0.63 -27.54
CA ASN A 585 -6.67 1.34 -27.39
C ASN A 585 -6.77 2.33 -26.21
N TYR A 586 -5.85 2.26 -25.26
CA TYR A 586 -5.79 3.14 -24.08
C TYR A 586 -4.71 4.23 -24.19
N GLY A 587 -4.09 4.37 -25.37
CA GLY A 587 -3.49 5.62 -25.81
C GLY A 587 -2.01 5.81 -25.50
N TRP A 588 -1.41 5.11 -24.53
CA TRP A 588 0.03 5.25 -24.25
C TRP A 588 0.87 4.85 -25.48
N PRO A 589 1.90 5.61 -25.88
CA PRO A 589 2.47 6.79 -25.21
C PRO A 589 1.96 8.15 -25.74
N LEU A 590 0.93 8.15 -26.59
CA LEU A 590 0.48 9.35 -27.32
C LEU A 590 -0.60 10.14 -26.56
N CYS A 591 -1.44 9.45 -25.78
CA CYS A 591 -2.56 10.04 -25.05
C CYS A 591 -2.80 9.33 -23.72
N VAL A 592 -3.21 10.09 -22.71
CA VAL A 592 -3.72 9.54 -21.43
C VAL A 592 -5.19 9.13 -21.56
N SER A 593 -5.97 9.94 -22.30
CA SER A 593 -7.39 9.74 -22.56
C SER A 593 -7.79 10.43 -23.88
N PRO A 594 -9.03 10.24 -24.40
CA PRO A 594 -9.49 10.86 -25.65
C PRO A 594 -9.37 12.38 -25.70
N SER A 595 -9.35 13.07 -24.56
CA SER A 595 -9.26 14.52 -24.45
C SER A 595 -7.96 15.00 -23.80
N LEU A 596 -6.97 14.13 -23.62
CA LEU A 596 -5.74 14.43 -22.87
C LEU A 596 -4.50 13.93 -23.64
N PRO A 597 -4.07 14.66 -24.69
CA PRO A 597 -2.92 14.30 -25.50
C PRO A 597 -1.58 14.72 -24.86
N TYR A 598 -0.53 13.96 -25.18
CA TYR A 598 0.85 14.47 -25.15
C TYR A 598 1.16 15.25 -26.43
N PHE A 599 2.31 15.91 -26.45
CA PHE A 599 2.81 16.63 -27.62
C PHE A 599 3.90 15.84 -28.34
N ASP A 600 3.89 15.93 -29.66
CA ASP A 600 4.96 15.40 -30.49
C ASP A 600 6.22 16.25 -30.29
N PHE A 601 7.19 15.74 -29.53
CA PHE A 601 8.38 16.47 -29.12
C PHE A 601 9.61 15.98 -29.90
N ASP A 602 10.27 16.89 -30.60
CA ASP A 602 11.52 16.61 -31.29
C ASP A 602 12.68 16.70 -30.30
N PHE A 603 13.25 15.54 -29.96
CA PHE A 603 14.36 15.41 -29.01
C PHE A 603 15.69 15.96 -29.55
N ALA A 604 15.88 16.00 -30.86
CA ALA A 604 17.10 16.51 -31.47
C ALA A 604 17.14 18.04 -31.45
N THR A 605 16.00 18.68 -31.71
CA THR A 605 15.89 20.17 -31.67
C THR A 605 15.38 20.71 -30.34
N ARG A 606 14.87 19.84 -29.47
CA ARG A 606 14.15 20.16 -28.21
C ARG A 606 12.97 21.11 -28.43
N THR A 607 12.26 20.93 -29.55
CA THR A 607 11.08 21.72 -29.89
C THR A 607 9.81 20.88 -29.83
N SER A 608 8.71 21.48 -29.41
CA SER A 608 7.41 20.83 -29.35
C SER A 608 6.61 21.12 -30.62
N GLY A 609 6.00 20.09 -31.18
CA GLY A 609 5.06 20.14 -32.29
C GLY A 609 3.62 20.27 -31.82
N GLU A 610 2.71 19.60 -32.55
CA GLU A 610 1.27 19.62 -32.25
C GLU A 610 0.89 18.53 -31.23
N PRO A 611 -0.22 18.71 -30.47
CA PRO A 611 -0.75 17.65 -29.64
C PRO A 611 -1.23 16.46 -30.48
N PHE A 612 -1.03 15.23 -30.00
CA PHE A 612 -1.48 14.03 -30.70
C PHE A 612 -3.00 13.98 -30.89
N ASN A 613 -3.46 13.49 -32.04
CA ASN A 613 -4.89 13.26 -32.30
C ASN A 613 -5.37 11.96 -31.64
N CYS A 614 -5.93 12.04 -30.43
CA CYS A 614 -6.41 10.86 -29.71
C CYS A 614 -7.60 10.13 -30.37
N GLY A 615 -8.30 10.75 -31.33
CA GLY A 615 -9.37 10.11 -32.09
C GLY A 615 -8.88 9.21 -33.23
N ALA A 616 -7.66 9.44 -33.72
CA ALA A 616 -6.97 8.62 -34.71
C ALA A 616 -5.45 8.80 -34.54
N PRO A 617 -4.85 8.26 -33.46
CA PRO A 617 -3.46 8.49 -33.16
C PRO A 617 -2.57 7.96 -34.29
N VAL A 618 -1.47 8.67 -34.55
CA VAL A 618 -0.51 8.30 -35.60
C VAL A 618 0.77 7.81 -34.93
N ASN A 619 1.21 6.62 -35.32
CA ASN A 619 2.52 6.07 -34.96
C ASN A 619 3.42 6.11 -36.20
N ASP A 620 4.23 7.16 -36.26
CA ASP A 620 5.20 7.46 -37.31
C ASP A 620 6.64 7.16 -36.90
N SER A 621 6.86 6.51 -35.75
CA SER A 621 8.17 6.06 -35.31
C SER A 621 8.86 5.23 -36.40
N ARG A 622 10.17 5.44 -36.58
CA ARG A 622 10.99 4.59 -37.45
C ARG A 622 10.98 3.10 -37.05
N HIS A 623 10.60 2.79 -35.81
CA HIS A 623 10.53 1.45 -35.25
C HIS A 623 9.14 0.80 -35.39
N ASN A 624 8.14 1.52 -35.93
CA ASN A 624 6.79 0.98 -36.09
C ASN A 624 6.75 -0.09 -37.20
N THR A 625 6.42 -1.33 -36.84
CA THR A 625 6.23 -2.46 -37.75
C THR A 625 4.75 -2.76 -38.03
N GLY A 626 3.83 -2.00 -37.42
CA GLY A 626 2.40 -2.20 -37.51
C GLY A 626 1.65 -1.20 -38.40
N LEU A 627 0.42 -0.89 -37.99
CA LEU A 627 -0.41 0.13 -38.58
C LEU A 627 0.09 1.52 -38.18
N THR A 628 0.04 2.47 -39.11
CA THR A 628 0.42 3.86 -38.86
C THR A 628 -0.70 4.64 -38.18
N VAL A 629 -1.96 4.40 -38.57
CA VAL A 629 -3.14 5.01 -37.94
C VAL A 629 -3.73 4.01 -36.97
N LEU A 630 -3.81 4.39 -35.69
CA LEU A 630 -4.24 3.53 -34.60
C LEU A 630 -5.74 3.67 -34.32
N PRO A 631 -6.36 2.66 -33.67
CA PRO A 631 -7.72 2.80 -33.15
C PRO A 631 -7.84 3.99 -32.19
N ALA A 632 -9.03 4.60 -32.14
CA ALA A 632 -9.34 5.70 -31.24
C ALA A 632 -9.11 5.31 -29.77
N VAL A 633 -8.55 6.26 -29.01
CA VAL A 633 -8.29 6.10 -27.58
C VAL A 633 -9.59 5.93 -26.80
N GLN A 634 -9.59 5.09 -25.78
CA GLN A 634 -10.71 4.82 -24.88
C GLN A 634 -10.59 5.64 -23.59
N GLN A 635 -11.73 5.96 -22.99
CA GLN A 635 -11.79 6.75 -21.75
C GLN A 635 -11.54 5.87 -20.51
N PRO A 636 -10.52 6.15 -19.67
CA PRO A 636 -10.40 5.53 -18.36
C PRO A 636 -11.49 6.04 -17.41
N GLN A 637 -11.85 5.22 -16.42
CA GLN A 637 -12.96 5.53 -15.49
C GLN A 637 -12.50 6.27 -14.24
N PHE A 638 -11.25 6.04 -13.85
CA PHE A 638 -10.60 6.60 -12.69
C PHE A 638 -9.17 6.98 -13.03
N TRP A 639 -8.72 8.13 -12.54
CA TRP A 639 -7.33 8.54 -12.60
C TRP A 639 -7.02 9.54 -11.48
N TYR A 640 -5.74 9.61 -11.09
CA TYR A 640 -5.20 10.46 -10.03
C TYR A 640 -3.73 10.81 -10.32
N THR A 641 -3.18 11.77 -9.57
CA THR A 641 -1.80 12.25 -9.72
C THR A 641 -1.09 12.34 -8.36
N TYR A 642 0.19 12.72 -8.39
CA TYR A 642 1.02 12.91 -7.19
C TYR A 642 0.40 13.90 -6.19
N GLU A 643 -0.16 15.00 -6.72
CA GLU A 643 -0.61 16.17 -5.94
C GLU A 643 -2.12 16.17 -5.67
N ALA A 644 -2.79 15.01 -5.76
CA ALA A 644 -4.23 14.89 -5.54
C ALA A 644 -5.05 15.82 -6.45
N ARG A 645 -4.67 15.92 -7.74
CA ARG A 645 -5.36 16.75 -8.75
C ARG A 645 -6.00 15.86 -9.82
N THR A 646 -7.03 16.39 -10.48
CA THR A 646 -7.56 15.78 -11.70
C THR A 646 -6.88 16.44 -12.91
N PRO A 647 -6.02 15.73 -13.65
CA PRO A 647 -5.46 16.25 -14.89
C PRO A 647 -6.58 16.34 -15.93
N CYS A 648 -6.67 17.50 -16.58
CA CYS A 648 -7.72 17.81 -17.54
C CYS A 648 -7.15 18.75 -18.61
N GLY A 649 -7.62 18.64 -19.87
CA GLY A 649 -7.12 19.45 -20.98
C GLY A 649 -7.21 20.96 -20.71
N SER A 650 -8.28 21.40 -20.06
CA SER A 650 -8.47 22.81 -19.68
C SER A 650 -7.50 23.31 -18.60
N ALA A 651 -6.86 22.43 -17.83
CA ALA A 651 -5.92 22.80 -16.77
C ALA A 651 -4.53 23.10 -17.33
N TYR A 652 -3.92 22.15 -18.04
CA TYR A 652 -2.50 22.26 -18.43
C TYR A 652 -2.27 22.91 -19.79
N LEU A 653 -3.29 23.00 -20.66
CA LEU A 653 -3.19 23.77 -21.90
C LEU A 653 -3.33 25.28 -21.67
N GLN A 654 -3.63 25.72 -20.44
CA GLN A 654 -3.66 27.13 -20.05
C GLN A 654 -2.31 27.56 -19.46
N ASN A 655 -1.96 28.83 -19.63
CA ASN A 655 -0.74 29.43 -19.07
C ASN A 655 -1.10 30.65 -18.19
N PRO A 656 -0.97 30.57 -16.86
CA PRO A 656 -0.48 29.43 -16.08
C PRO A 656 -1.49 28.28 -16.00
N PRO A 657 -1.04 27.03 -15.76
CA PRO A 657 -1.94 25.91 -15.52
C PRO A 657 -2.88 26.19 -14.34
N ILE A 658 -4.14 25.78 -14.45
CA ILE A 658 -5.14 25.88 -13.38
C ILE A 658 -5.49 24.50 -12.82
N ALA A 659 -5.94 24.40 -11.58
CA ALA A 659 -6.41 23.13 -11.03
C ALA A 659 -7.81 22.77 -11.55
N CYS A 660 -8.04 21.48 -11.82
CA CYS A 660 -9.38 20.91 -12.05
C CYS A 660 -9.91 20.26 -10.77
N ASP A 661 -11.24 20.10 -10.68
CA ASP A 661 -11.89 19.50 -9.51
C ASP A 661 -11.36 18.10 -9.22
N PHE A 662 -10.94 17.81 -7.98
CA PHE A 662 -10.45 16.48 -7.60
C PHE A 662 -11.61 15.55 -7.31
N LYS A 663 -11.80 14.54 -8.17
CA LYS A 663 -12.94 13.62 -8.09
C LYS A 663 -12.76 12.54 -7.02
N TRP A 664 -11.52 12.26 -6.60
CA TRP A 664 -11.20 11.12 -5.72
C TRP A 664 -10.31 11.51 -4.52
N PRO A 665 -10.74 12.45 -3.66
CA PRO A 665 -10.01 12.92 -2.48
C PRO A 665 -9.47 11.82 -1.57
N VAL A 666 -10.20 10.70 -1.50
CA VAL A 666 -9.86 9.53 -0.69
C VAL A 666 -8.48 8.94 -1.02
N ILE A 667 -7.98 9.12 -2.25
CA ILE A 667 -6.69 8.58 -2.70
C ILE A 667 -5.50 9.35 -2.09
N GLY A 668 -5.71 10.61 -1.71
CA GLY A 668 -4.69 11.49 -1.13
C GLY A 668 -3.60 11.91 -2.12
N THR A 669 -2.45 12.32 -1.57
CA THR A 669 -1.20 12.66 -2.29
C THR A 669 -0.12 11.59 -2.06
N GLY A 670 0.98 11.64 -2.81
CA GLY A 670 2.11 10.70 -2.70
C GLY A 670 2.59 10.21 -4.06
N GLY A 671 3.37 9.13 -4.11
CA GLY A 671 3.77 8.48 -5.36
C GLY A 671 2.58 8.02 -6.21
N VAL A 672 2.88 7.49 -7.40
CA VAL A 672 1.87 6.94 -8.33
C VAL A 672 2.31 5.53 -8.73
N GLY A 673 1.85 4.53 -7.97
CA GLY A 673 2.08 3.10 -8.22
C GLY A 673 0.77 2.30 -8.18
N PRO A 674 -0.12 2.47 -9.17
CA PRO A 674 -1.44 1.84 -9.13
C PRO A 674 -1.37 0.35 -9.49
N HIS A 675 -1.84 -0.50 -8.58
CA HIS A 675 -2.04 -1.93 -8.82
C HIS A 675 -3.54 -2.20 -8.97
N GLY A 676 -3.95 -2.72 -10.14
CA GLY A 676 -5.25 -3.36 -10.27
C GLY A 676 -5.30 -4.58 -9.34
N GLY A 677 -6.49 -5.01 -8.97
CA GLY A 677 -6.61 -6.10 -8.01
C GLY A 677 -7.90 -6.89 -8.18
N PRO A 678 -8.12 -7.85 -7.28
CA PRO A 678 -9.15 -8.86 -7.43
C PRO A 678 -10.56 -8.28 -7.27
N ILE A 679 -11.51 -8.79 -8.03
CA ILE A 679 -12.93 -8.52 -7.79
C ILE A 679 -13.48 -9.47 -6.73
N TYR A 680 -14.11 -8.92 -5.70
CA TYR A 680 -14.84 -9.72 -4.71
C TYR A 680 -16.18 -10.16 -5.28
N LYS A 681 -16.45 -11.47 -5.23
CA LYS A 681 -17.75 -12.06 -5.52
C LYS A 681 -18.25 -12.75 -4.27
N TYR A 682 -19.33 -12.21 -3.71
CA TYR A 682 -19.93 -12.81 -2.52
C TYR A 682 -20.57 -14.15 -2.87
N ASP A 683 -20.21 -15.18 -2.12
CA ASP A 683 -20.83 -16.49 -2.18
C ASP A 683 -21.73 -16.69 -0.94
N ALA A 684 -23.05 -16.69 -1.18
CA ALA A 684 -24.05 -16.91 -0.13
C ALA A 684 -24.02 -18.35 0.41
N ASP A 685 -23.60 -19.32 -0.39
CA ASP A 685 -23.58 -20.74 -0.04
C ASP A 685 -22.30 -21.14 0.72
N SER A 686 -21.25 -20.32 0.63
CA SER A 686 -20.00 -20.53 1.38
C SER A 686 -20.25 -20.56 2.89
N THR A 687 -19.76 -21.62 3.55
CA THR A 687 -19.81 -21.78 5.01
C THR A 687 -18.65 -21.10 5.73
N SER A 688 -17.72 -20.47 4.98
CA SER A 688 -16.58 -19.78 5.56
C SER A 688 -17.03 -18.67 6.51
N GLN A 689 -16.45 -18.66 7.71
CA GLN A 689 -16.70 -17.64 8.72
C GLN A 689 -15.78 -16.42 8.57
N VAL A 690 -14.79 -16.50 7.67
CA VAL A 690 -13.81 -15.42 7.44
C VAL A 690 -14.06 -14.64 6.15
N LYS A 691 -15.08 -15.05 5.37
CA LYS A 691 -15.42 -14.43 4.08
C LYS A 691 -15.85 -12.99 4.27
N PHE A 692 -15.47 -12.14 3.32
CA PHE A 692 -15.88 -10.74 3.35
C PHE A 692 -17.40 -10.59 3.28
N PRO A 693 -17.97 -9.55 3.89
CA PRO A 693 -19.41 -9.33 3.88
C PRO A 693 -19.93 -9.05 2.46
N GLU A 694 -21.20 -9.38 2.21
CA GLU A 694 -21.87 -9.11 0.93
C GLU A 694 -21.84 -7.63 0.56
N TYR A 695 -21.66 -6.75 1.54
CA TYR A 695 -21.35 -5.34 1.33
C TYR A 695 -20.33 -5.15 0.21
N PHE A 696 -19.24 -5.92 0.14
CA PHE A 696 -18.21 -5.79 -0.89
C PHE A 696 -18.51 -6.49 -2.22
N ASN A 697 -19.68 -7.09 -2.41
CA ASN A 697 -19.98 -7.82 -3.64
C ASN A 697 -19.80 -6.91 -4.88
N ASN A 698 -19.00 -7.37 -5.84
CA ASN A 698 -18.56 -6.62 -7.02
C ASN A 698 -17.62 -5.43 -6.75
N ALA A 699 -17.10 -5.26 -5.54
CA ALA A 699 -16.01 -4.35 -5.29
C ALA A 699 -14.70 -4.92 -5.85
N VAL A 700 -13.85 -4.05 -6.40
CA VAL A 700 -12.52 -4.41 -6.88
C VAL A 700 -11.52 -3.85 -5.89
N VAL A 701 -10.60 -4.68 -5.42
CA VAL A 701 -9.48 -4.18 -4.60
C VAL A 701 -8.52 -3.43 -5.51
N PHE A 702 -8.10 -2.24 -5.10
CA PHE A 702 -7.10 -1.43 -5.77
C PHE A 702 -5.97 -1.16 -4.79
N GLY A 703 -4.75 -1.56 -5.15
CA GLY A 703 -3.55 -1.32 -4.36
C GLY A 703 -2.84 -0.06 -4.85
N GLU A 704 -2.34 0.74 -3.93
CA GLU A 704 -1.44 1.85 -4.25
C GLU A 704 -0.10 1.52 -3.61
N PHE A 705 0.83 1.05 -4.45
CA PHE A 705 2.14 0.55 -4.05
C PHE A 705 2.93 1.60 -3.27
N THR A 706 3.03 2.81 -3.82
CA THR A 706 3.86 3.89 -3.28
C THR A 706 3.27 4.62 -2.07
N ARG A 707 2.02 4.30 -1.70
CA ARG A 707 1.27 4.96 -0.61
C ARG A 707 0.85 4.00 0.49
N ASP A 708 1.23 2.73 0.38
CA ASP A 708 0.97 1.66 1.34
C ASP A 708 -0.50 1.48 1.73
N LYS A 709 -1.38 1.58 0.72
CA LYS A 709 -2.84 1.61 0.91
C LYS A 709 -3.57 0.68 -0.02
N LEU A 710 -4.63 0.08 0.50
CA LEU A 710 -5.65 -0.60 -0.27
C LEU A 710 -6.95 0.22 -0.31
N PHE A 711 -7.67 0.09 -1.42
CA PHE A 711 -8.95 0.72 -1.65
C PHE A 711 -9.95 -0.30 -2.19
N MET A 712 -11.24 -0.10 -1.88
CA MET A 712 -12.35 -0.84 -2.47
C MET A 712 -13.04 0.03 -3.51
N MET A 713 -12.84 -0.31 -4.78
CA MET A 713 -13.52 0.32 -5.90
C MET A 713 -14.90 -0.29 -6.07
N ARG A 714 -15.94 0.47 -5.72
CA ARG A 714 -17.34 0.05 -5.77
C ARG A 714 -17.82 0.00 -7.21
N THR A 715 -18.14 -1.19 -7.72
CA THR A 715 -18.72 -1.34 -9.07
C THR A 715 -20.16 -1.83 -9.01
N ASP A 716 -20.89 -1.66 -10.11
CA ASP A 716 -22.21 -2.26 -10.33
C ASP A 716 -22.15 -3.71 -10.88
N GLY A 717 -20.95 -4.32 -10.91
CA GLY A 717 -20.71 -5.61 -11.55
C GLY A 717 -20.80 -5.58 -13.09
N LYS A 718 -21.07 -4.42 -13.69
CA LYS A 718 -21.09 -4.20 -15.15
C LYS A 718 -19.92 -3.34 -15.62
N GLY A 719 -19.05 -2.97 -14.69
CA GLY A 719 -17.84 -2.18 -14.92
C GLY A 719 -17.99 -0.72 -14.53
N ASN A 720 -19.17 -0.21 -14.15
CA ASN A 720 -19.30 1.20 -13.77
C ASN A 720 -18.76 1.43 -12.35
N LEU A 721 -17.78 2.34 -12.22
CA LEU A 721 -17.25 2.77 -10.94
C LEU A 721 -18.21 3.78 -10.29
N ASN A 722 -18.74 3.42 -9.13
CA ASN A 722 -19.72 4.21 -8.38
C ASN A 722 -19.13 4.87 -7.14
N GLY A 723 -17.96 4.44 -6.68
CA GLY A 723 -17.32 4.99 -5.48
C GLY A 723 -15.96 4.34 -5.22
N VAL A 724 -15.15 5.03 -4.43
CA VAL A 724 -13.85 4.54 -3.97
C VAL A 724 -13.80 4.78 -2.46
N GLU A 725 -13.50 3.75 -1.69
CA GLU A 725 -13.34 3.83 -0.24
C GLU A 725 -11.97 3.29 0.16
N GLN A 726 -11.29 3.94 1.10
CA GLN A 726 -10.06 3.38 1.65
C GLN A 726 -10.41 2.13 2.46
N PHE A 727 -9.71 1.04 2.18
CA PHE A 727 -9.88 -0.22 2.86
C PHE A 727 -8.92 -0.29 4.05
N LEU A 728 -9.47 -0.54 5.24
CA LEU A 728 -8.74 -0.63 6.51
C LEU A 728 -7.79 0.56 6.79
N PRO A 729 -8.31 1.82 6.83
CA PRO A 729 -7.50 2.98 7.22
C PRO A 729 -6.79 2.75 8.56
N GLY A 730 -5.50 3.08 8.62
CA GLY A 730 -4.63 2.86 9.77
C GLY A 730 -3.92 1.51 9.79
N THR A 731 -4.28 0.58 8.89
CA THR A 731 -3.47 -0.63 8.63
C THR A 731 -2.41 -0.31 7.61
N LEU A 732 -1.15 -0.63 7.91
CA LEU A 732 -0.05 -0.53 6.95
C LEU A 732 -0.10 -1.74 6.01
N PHE A 733 -0.10 -1.46 4.70
CA PHE A 733 0.10 -2.45 3.65
C PHE A 733 1.38 -2.08 2.93
N ASP A 734 2.48 -2.70 3.30
CA ASP A 734 3.80 -2.25 2.88
C ASP A 734 4.04 -2.62 1.41
N ASN A 735 3.91 -1.64 0.52
CA ASN A 735 4.07 -1.80 -0.93
C ASN A 735 3.26 -3.01 -1.48
N PRO A 736 1.91 -2.97 -1.48
CA PRO A 736 1.07 -4.12 -1.82
C PRO A 736 1.32 -4.60 -3.26
N MET A 737 1.94 -5.78 -3.38
CA MET A 737 2.53 -6.31 -4.60
C MET A 737 1.56 -7.21 -5.39
N GLU A 738 0.80 -8.08 -4.71
CA GLU A 738 -0.22 -8.94 -5.31
C GLU A 738 -1.36 -9.19 -4.33
N MET A 739 -2.58 -9.38 -4.85
CA MET A 739 -3.77 -9.59 -4.04
C MET A 739 -4.70 -10.62 -4.69
N GLN A 740 -5.24 -11.55 -3.91
CA GLN A 740 -6.20 -12.52 -4.42
C GLN A 740 -7.21 -12.94 -3.35
N PHE A 741 -8.49 -13.07 -3.72
CA PHE A 741 -9.47 -13.74 -2.87
C PHE A 741 -9.30 -15.26 -2.94
N GLY A 742 -9.21 -15.91 -1.79
CA GLY A 742 -9.19 -17.36 -1.67
C GLY A 742 -10.59 -18.00 -1.78
N PRO A 743 -10.68 -19.34 -1.88
CA PRO A 743 -11.96 -20.06 -1.87
C PRO A 743 -12.73 -19.92 -0.54
N ASP A 744 -12.05 -19.51 0.53
CA ASP A 744 -12.62 -19.16 1.82
C ASP A 744 -13.22 -17.74 1.87
N GLY A 745 -13.09 -16.95 0.79
CA GLY A 745 -13.56 -15.57 0.72
C GLY A 745 -12.70 -14.57 1.51
N ALA A 746 -11.53 -14.96 1.99
CA ALA A 746 -10.54 -14.08 2.60
C ALA A 746 -9.64 -13.46 1.52
N LEU A 747 -9.05 -12.29 1.80
CA LEU A 747 -8.15 -11.59 0.87
C LEU A 747 -6.70 -11.89 1.25
N TYR A 748 -5.98 -12.61 0.38
CA TYR A 748 -4.56 -12.84 0.51
C TYR A 748 -3.80 -11.67 -0.12
N VAL A 749 -2.79 -11.17 0.57
CA VAL A 749 -1.99 -10.02 0.17
C VAL A 749 -0.52 -10.39 0.25
N LEU A 750 0.22 -10.08 -0.81
CA LEU A 750 1.67 -10.13 -0.85
C LEU A 750 2.20 -8.70 -0.79
N GLU A 751 3.10 -8.43 0.13
CA GLU A 751 3.69 -7.12 0.40
C GLU A 751 5.17 -7.15 0.04
N TYR A 752 5.65 -6.14 -0.68
CA TYR A 752 7.03 -6.08 -1.16
C TYR A 752 8.01 -5.66 -0.06
N GLY A 753 7.57 -4.78 0.85
CA GLY A 753 8.42 -4.24 1.92
C GLY A 753 9.36 -3.11 1.47
N ASP A 754 9.83 -2.30 2.42
CA ASP A 754 10.81 -1.24 2.20
C ASP A 754 12.22 -1.84 1.99
N GLY A 755 12.89 -1.45 0.90
CA GLY A 755 14.24 -1.91 0.56
C GLY A 755 14.39 -2.43 -0.87
N PHE A 756 15.63 -2.74 -1.27
CA PHE A 756 15.97 -3.08 -2.66
C PHE A 756 16.72 -4.39 -2.74
N PHE A 757 16.31 -5.29 -3.63
CA PHE A 757 17.08 -6.45 -4.08
C PHE A 757 17.65 -7.35 -2.97
N ASN A 758 16.90 -7.48 -1.87
CA ASN A 758 17.09 -8.46 -0.81
C ASN A 758 15.71 -9.00 -0.38
N ALA A 759 15.66 -10.00 0.50
CA ALA A 759 14.47 -10.23 1.30
C ALA A 759 14.23 -8.97 2.15
N ASN A 760 13.22 -8.18 1.80
CA ASN A 760 12.92 -6.95 2.52
C ASN A 760 12.42 -7.31 3.94
N PRO A 761 12.91 -6.66 5.01
CA PRO A 761 12.64 -7.06 6.40
C PRO A 761 11.15 -7.06 6.82
N ASP A 762 10.31 -6.38 6.06
CA ASP A 762 8.88 -6.14 6.23
C ASP A 762 8.03 -6.76 5.11
N ALA A 763 8.65 -7.37 4.10
CA ALA A 763 7.96 -8.17 3.12
C ALA A 763 7.18 -9.29 3.80
N GLN A 764 5.94 -9.51 3.37
CA GLN A 764 5.15 -10.59 3.94
C GLN A 764 4.11 -11.13 2.97
N LEU A 765 3.80 -12.42 3.13
CA LEU A 765 2.53 -12.99 2.71
C LEU A 765 1.57 -12.87 3.90
N SER A 766 0.45 -12.19 3.73
CA SER A 766 -0.59 -12.03 4.74
C SER A 766 -1.97 -12.41 4.22
N VAL A 767 -2.92 -12.64 5.14
CA VAL A 767 -4.34 -12.83 4.83
C VAL A 767 -5.18 -11.89 5.67
N ILE A 768 -6.12 -11.22 5.01
CA ILE A 768 -7.13 -10.36 5.62
C ILE A 768 -8.42 -11.15 5.74
N ARG A 769 -8.93 -11.27 6.96
CA ARG A 769 -10.14 -12.02 7.29
C ARG A 769 -11.19 -11.11 7.88
N TYR A 770 -12.45 -11.37 7.59
CA TYR A 770 -13.57 -10.75 8.28
C TYR A 770 -14.01 -11.67 9.43
N VAL A 771 -13.72 -11.30 10.68
CA VAL A 771 -13.85 -12.21 11.84
C VAL A 771 -14.96 -11.85 12.82
N LYS A 772 -15.68 -10.74 12.60
CA LYS A 772 -16.82 -10.24 13.39
C LYS A 772 -16.87 -10.77 14.82
N GLY A 773 -16.06 -10.18 15.71
CA GLY A 773 -15.86 -10.65 17.08
C GLY A 773 -14.41 -10.41 17.53
N THR A 774 -13.89 -11.29 18.38
CA THR A 774 -12.48 -11.24 18.78
C THR A 774 -11.56 -11.69 17.65
N ARG A 775 -10.45 -10.97 17.51
CA ARG A 775 -9.37 -11.17 16.54
C ARG A 775 -8.32 -12.10 17.16
N SER A 776 -7.50 -12.68 16.31
CA SER A 776 -6.41 -13.56 16.73
C SER A 776 -5.20 -12.73 17.20
N PRO A 777 -4.36 -13.27 18.11
CA PRO A 777 -3.08 -12.65 18.46
C PRO A 777 -2.21 -12.37 17.23
N VAL A 778 -1.54 -11.21 17.24
CA VAL A 778 -0.50 -10.86 16.27
C VAL A 778 0.81 -11.46 16.77
N VAL A 779 1.37 -12.41 16.01
CA VAL A 779 2.58 -13.14 16.39
C VAL A 779 3.81 -12.56 15.70
N LYS A 780 4.90 -12.43 16.45
CA LYS A 780 6.24 -12.11 15.94
C LYS A 780 7.23 -13.16 16.42
N VAL A 781 8.10 -13.59 15.52
CA VAL A 781 9.13 -14.60 15.79
C VAL A 781 10.48 -14.05 15.35
N THR A 782 11.49 -14.22 16.20
CA THR A 782 12.90 -14.02 15.84
C THR A 782 13.72 -15.19 16.36
N ALA A 783 14.76 -15.58 15.62
CA ALA A 783 15.65 -16.66 15.99
C ALA A 783 17.11 -16.29 15.69
N THR A 784 18.01 -16.56 16.62
CA THR A 784 19.44 -16.23 16.46
C THR A 784 20.33 -17.34 17.02
N PRO A 785 21.25 -17.92 16.22
CA PRO A 785 21.35 -17.81 14.76
C PRO A 785 20.27 -18.66 14.04
N THR A 786 19.97 -18.36 12.76
CA THR A 786 19.07 -19.16 11.90
C THR A 786 19.80 -20.25 11.12
N SER A 787 21.13 -20.25 11.10
CA SER A 787 21.94 -21.28 10.47
C SER A 787 23.27 -21.52 11.19
N GLY A 788 23.89 -22.68 10.97
CA GLY A 788 25.19 -23.03 11.54
C GLY A 788 25.41 -24.54 11.70
N GLN A 789 26.53 -24.93 12.32
CA GLN A 789 26.91 -26.34 12.51
C GLN A 789 26.22 -27.00 13.73
N ALA A 790 25.93 -28.30 13.64
CA ALA A 790 25.47 -29.07 14.79
C ALA A 790 26.60 -29.31 15.83
N PRO A 791 26.34 -29.24 17.14
CA PRO A 791 25.07 -28.80 17.74
C PRO A 791 24.89 -27.28 17.65
N LEU A 792 23.73 -26.84 17.17
CA LEU A 792 23.39 -25.43 17.03
C LEU A 792 22.42 -25.02 18.13
N ASN A 793 22.86 -24.17 19.06
CA ASN A 793 21.98 -23.58 20.07
C ASN A 793 21.38 -22.27 19.53
N VAL A 794 20.06 -22.23 19.45
CA VAL A 794 19.29 -21.11 18.90
C VAL A 794 18.49 -20.44 20.02
N ALA A 795 18.61 -19.12 20.13
CA ALA A 795 17.75 -18.31 21.00
C ALA A 795 16.54 -17.82 20.20
N PHE A 796 15.35 -18.02 20.73
CA PHE A 796 14.08 -17.58 20.15
C PHE A 796 13.49 -16.43 20.95
N SER A 797 12.78 -15.54 20.27
CA SER A 797 12.09 -14.41 20.90
C SER A 797 10.72 -14.16 20.27
N SER A 798 9.75 -13.88 21.13
CA SER A 798 8.38 -13.48 20.77
C SER A 798 8.16 -11.96 20.88
N ALA A 799 9.22 -11.17 21.04
CA ALA A 799 9.13 -9.71 21.19
C ALA A 799 8.33 -9.08 20.04
N GLY A 800 7.35 -8.23 20.42
CA GLY A 800 6.41 -7.62 19.47
C GLY A 800 5.11 -8.42 19.27
N THR A 801 4.97 -9.61 19.85
CA THR A 801 3.69 -10.34 19.91
C THR A 801 2.71 -9.64 20.86
N PHE A 802 1.45 -9.49 20.44
CA PHE A 802 0.38 -8.91 21.27
C PHE A 802 -1.01 -9.36 20.82
N ASP A 803 -2.02 -9.17 21.68
CA ASP A 803 -3.42 -9.29 21.29
C ASP A 803 -4.02 -7.91 20.95
N PRO A 804 -4.69 -7.75 19.80
CA PRO A 804 -5.25 -6.46 19.41
C PRO A 804 -6.54 -6.09 20.16
N ASP A 805 -7.18 -7.02 20.87
CA ASP A 805 -8.41 -6.80 21.64
C ASP A 805 -8.13 -6.45 23.11
N PRO A 806 -8.68 -5.34 23.64
CA PRO A 806 -8.43 -4.91 25.00
C PRO A 806 -8.89 -5.92 26.05
N GLY A 807 -8.00 -6.26 26.99
CA GLY A 807 -8.31 -7.12 28.13
C GLY A 807 -8.01 -8.60 27.91
N GLU A 808 -7.62 -9.00 26.69
CA GLU A 808 -7.16 -10.35 26.41
C GLU A 808 -5.74 -10.59 26.93
N SER A 809 -5.51 -11.79 27.48
CA SER A 809 -4.18 -12.27 27.90
C SER A 809 -3.71 -13.37 26.96
N ILE A 810 -2.39 -13.45 26.71
CA ILE A 810 -1.81 -14.40 25.75
C ILE A 810 -0.91 -15.44 26.43
N SER A 811 -0.85 -16.62 25.82
CA SER A 811 0.02 -17.75 26.20
C SER A 811 0.81 -18.25 25.00
N TYR A 812 2.00 -18.82 25.24
CA TYR A 812 2.96 -19.22 24.20
C TYR A 812 3.11 -20.74 24.15
N ALA A 813 3.25 -21.29 22.94
CA ALA A 813 3.57 -22.68 22.69
C ALA A 813 4.56 -22.79 21.52
N TRP A 814 5.81 -23.12 21.84
CA TRP A 814 6.88 -23.37 20.88
C TRP A 814 6.98 -24.86 20.53
N ASP A 815 7.06 -25.16 19.24
CA ASP A 815 7.33 -26.47 18.66
C ASP A 815 8.52 -26.28 17.70
N PHE A 816 9.72 -26.69 18.11
CA PHE A 816 10.97 -26.37 17.41
C PHE A 816 11.24 -27.28 16.20
N THR A 817 10.49 -28.38 16.08
CA THR A 817 10.66 -29.34 14.97
C THR A 817 9.42 -29.52 14.09
N ASN A 818 8.35 -28.81 14.41
CA ASN A 818 7.03 -28.89 13.79
C ASN A 818 6.46 -30.32 13.77
N ASP A 819 6.73 -31.09 14.83
CA ASP A 819 6.29 -32.49 14.96
C ASP A 819 4.92 -32.64 15.65
N GLY A 820 4.34 -31.52 16.10
CA GLY A 820 3.07 -31.46 16.82
C GLY A 820 3.21 -31.49 18.34
N THR A 821 4.44 -31.56 18.87
CA THR A 821 4.73 -31.51 20.31
C THR A 821 5.12 -30.10 20.73
N VAL A 822 4.57 -29.61 21.84
CA VAL A 822 5.00 -28.34 22.43
C VAL A 822 6.25 -28.59 23.29
N ASP A 823 7.36 -27.98 22.90
CA ASP A 823 8.67 -28.08 23.56
C ASP A 823 8.86 -27.03 24.67
N SER A 824 8.26 -25.83 24.53
CA SER A 824 8.37 -24.76 25.53
C SER A 824 7.15 -23.84 25.56
N ALA A 825 6.84 -23.32 26.74
CA ALA A 825 5.84 -22.26 26.96
C ALA A 825 6.47 -20.92 27.37
N ASP A 826 7.80 -20.85 27.46
CA ASP A 826 8.49 -19.60 27.76
C ASP A 826 8.38 -18.66 26.53
N PRO A 827 8.21 -17.35 26.72
CA PRO A 827 8.12 -16.40 25.61
C PRO A 827 9.42 -16.29 24.81
N ASN A 828 10.58 -16.47 25.46
CA ASN A 828 11.90 -16.33 24.84
C ASN A 828 12.82 -17.53 25.20
N PRO A 829 12.53 -18.74 24.67
CA PRO A 829 13.27 -19.94 25.00
C PRO A 829 14.57 -20.06 24.18
N SER A 830 15.39 -21.06 24.53
CA SER A 830 16.48 -21.53 23.68
C SER A 830 16.33 -23.02 23.39
N PHE A 831 16.69 -23.46 22.19
CA PHE A 831 16.66 -24.87 21.79
C PHE A 831 17.96 -25.25 21.06
N THR A 832 18.47 -26.45 21.34
CA THR A 832 19.70 -26.96 20.71
C THR A 832 19.38 -28.07 19.73
N TYR A 833 19.60 -27.80 18.44
CA TYR A 833 19.52 -28.80 17.39
C TYR A 833 20.82 -29.60 17.33
N THR A 834 20.74 -30.91 17.59
CA THR A 834 21.93 -31.77 17.70
C THR A 834 22.29 -32.50 16.41
N GLN A 835 21.42 -32.48 15.41
CA GLN A 835 21.60 -33.15 14.12
C GLN A 835 21.49 -32.15 12.97
N ASN A 836 22.24 -32.39 11.90
CA ASN A 836 22.09 -31.62 10.66
C ASN A 836 20.69 -31.84 10.08
N GLY A 837 20.11 -30.79 9.54
CA GLY A 837 18.76 -30.79 8.98
C GLY A 837 18.21 -29.38 8.81
N SER A 838 17.12 -29.27 8.07
CA SER A 838 16.30 -28.06 8.02
C SER A 838 15.08 -28.27 8.91
N TYR A 839 14.92 -27.40 9.91
CA TYR A 839 13.85 -27.46 10.90
C TYR A 839 12.93 -26.26 10.75
N VAL A 840 11.64 -26.45 11.02
CA VAL A 840 10.66 -25.37 11.08
C VAL A 840 10.31 -25.16 12.54
N ALA A 841 10.73 -24.04 13.12
CA ALA A 841 10.33 -23.66 14.47
C ALA A 841 9.02 -22.87 14.39
N LYS A 842 8.01 -23.32 15.13
CA LYS A 842 6.65 -22.77 15.14
C LYS A 842 6.33 -22.18 16.49
N LEU A 843 5.88 -20.92 16.51
CA LEU A 843 5.26 -20.30 17.67
C LEU A 843 3.74 -20.24 17.45
N THR A 844 2.99 -20.85 18.37
CA THR A 844 1.54 -20.66 18.50
C THR A 844 1.26 -19.79 19.72
N VAL A 845 0.46 -18.75 19.54
CA VAL A 845 0.04 -17.84 20.62
C VAL A 845 -1.46 -17.94 20.77
N THR A 846 -1.94 -18.20 21.98
CA THR A 846 -3.39 -18.34 22.26
C THR A 846 -3.84 -17.26 23.24
N ASP A 847 -4.92 -16.55 22.92
CA ASP A 847 -5.54 -15.55 23.79
C ASP A 847 -6.47 -16.20 24.84
N SER A 848 -7.04 -15.39 25.73
CA SER A 848 -8.01 -15.86 26.73
C SER A 848 -9.39 -16.20 26.15
N SER A 849 -9.67 -15.77 24.92
CA SER A 849 -10.89 -16.12 24.17
C SER A 849 -10.78 -17.47 23.43
N GLY A 850 -9.57 -18.04 23.33
CA GLY A 850 -9.26 -19.29 22.65
C GLY A 850 -8.87 -19.14 21.17
N LYS A 851 -8.66 -17.91 20.68
CA LYS A 851 -8.13 -17.61 19.34
C LYS A 851 -6.63 -17.82 19.31
N THR A 852 -6.13 -18.20 18.14
CA THR A 852 -4.71 -18.53 17.96
C THR A 852 -4.10 -17.76 16.81
N GLY A 853 -2.93 -17.15 17.04
CA GLY A 853 -2.01 -16.72 16.00
C GLY A 853 -0.85 -17.71 15.88
N VAL A 854 -0.32 -17.88 14.67
CA VAL A 854 0.80 -18.79 14.40
C VAL A 854 1.79 -18.13 13.45
N LEU A 855 3.09 -18.29 13.71
CA LEU A 855 4.16 -17.93 12.78
C LEU A 855 5.30 -18.95 12.88
N THR A 856 6.05 -19.13 11.78
CA THR A 856 7.15 -20.08 11.71
C THR A 856 8.42 -19.43 11.16
N THR A 857 9.57 -19.90 11.61
CA THR A 857 10.89 -19.56 11.04
C THR A 857 11.68 -20.83 10.72
N VAL A 858 12.55 -20.79 9.70
CA VAL A 858 13.36 -21.93 9.27
C VAL A 858 14.75 -21.86 9.88
N ILE A 859 15.19 -22.98 10.46
CA ILE A 859 16.54 -23.15 11.01
C ILE A 859 17.30 -24.18 10.18
N VAL A 860 18.46 -23.82 9.65
CA VAL A 860 19.31 -24.69 8.83
C VAL A 860 20.54 -25.14 9.62
N VAL A 861 20.64 -26.43 9.92
CA VAL A 861 21.72 -27.00 10.72
C VAL A 861 22.61 -27.88 9.87
N GLY A 862 23.91 -27.60 9.86
CA GLY A 862 24.92 -28.25 9.03
C GLY A 862 25.50 -27.36 7.94
N ASN A 863 24.87 -26.22 7.65
CA ASN A 863 25.39 -25.17 6.78
C ASN A 863 25.27 -23.82 7.50
N THR A 864 26.29 -22.96 7.43
CA THR A 864 26.27 -21.61 8.01
C THR A 864 26.05 -20.60 6.89
N ALA A 865 25.07 -19.72 7.01
CA ALA A 865 24.88 -18.68 5.99
C ALA A 865 26.15 -17.81 5.86
N PRO A 866 26.55 -17.44 4.64
CA PRO A 866 27.72 -16.60 4.43
C PRO A 866 27.50 -15.21 5.03
N THR A 867 28.58 -14.53 5.38
CA THR A 867 28.55 -13.10 5.73
C THR A 867 28.99 -12.28 4.53
N VAL A 868 28.21 -11.26 4.17
CA VAL A 868 28.52 -10.35 3.05
C VAL A 868 28.47 -8.92 3.56
N ARG A 869 29.55 -8.16 3.36
CA ARG A 869 29.66 -6.77 3.80
C ARG A 869 30.28 -5.90 2.72
N VAL A 870 29.53 -4.90 2.26
CA VAL A 870 30.09 -3.81 1.44
C VAL A 870 30.90 -2.90 2.37
N THR A 871 32.20 -2.80 2.14
CA THR A 871 33.12 -1.98 2.95
C THR A 871 33.55 -0.70 2.24
N THR A 872 33.45 -0.68 0.92
CA THR A 872 33.61 0.51 0.09
C THR A 872 32.55 0.46 -1.01
N PRO A 873 31.86 1.58 -1.30
CA PRO A 873 31.85 2.82 -0.53
C PRO A 873 31.24 2.61 0.87
N LEU A 874 31.60 3.47 1.83
CA LEU A 874 30.88 3.50 3.10
C LEU A 874 29.47 4.06 2.88
N ALA A 875 28.49 3.60 3.65
CA ALA A 875 27.16 4.17 3.59
C ALA A 875 27.19 5.70 3.83
N GLY A 876 26.38 6.46 3.08
CA GLY A 876 26.32 7.91 3.07
C GLY A 876 27.41 8.61 2.25
N THR A 877 28.32 7.87 1.58
CA THR A 877 29.33 8.45 0.68
C THR A 877 28.67 9.09 -0.53
N PHE A 878 29.23 10.16 -1.07
CA PHE A 878 28.63 10.90 -2.19
C PHE A 878 29.12 10.46 -3.57
N PHE A 879 28.25 10.50 -4.59
CA PHE A 879 28.56 10.20 -6.00
C PHE A 879 27.76 11.09 -6.98
N ASN A 880 28.20 11.24 -8.22
CA ASN A 880 27.39 11.84 -9.29
C ASN A 880 26.90 10.76 -10.28
N TRP A 881 25.73 10.98 -10.86
CA TRP A 881 25.20 10.11 -11.91
C TRP A 881 26.15 10.03 -13.11
N GLY A 882 26.38 8.81 -13.59
CA GLY A 882 27.38 8.51 -14.63
C GLY A 882 28.78 8.24 -14.07
N ASP A 883 29.02 8.39 -12.77
CA ASP A 883 30.30 8.02 -12.16
C ASP A 883 30.47 6.49 -12.10
N PRO A 884 31.69 5.96 -12.33
CA PRO A 884 32.06 4.61 -11.93
C PRO A 884 32.25 4.56 -10.41
N ILE A 885 31.46 3.73 -9.74
CA ILE A 885 31.47 3.61 -8.29
C ILE A 885 32.41 2.48 -7.87
N PRO A 886 33.56 2.76 -7.22
CA PRO A 886 34.45 1.73 -6.74
C PRO A 886 33.81 0.97 -5.58
N TYR A 887 33.93 -0.35 -5.58
CA TYR A 887 33.44 -1.19 -4.50
C TYR A 887 34.49 -2.14 -3.94
N THR A 888 34.29 -2.51 -2.67
CA THR A 888 34.97 -3.63 -2.02
C THR A 888 33.97 -4.37 -1.14
N VAL A 889 33.91 -5.68 -1.32
CA VAL A 889 33.03 -6.60 -0.60
C VAL A 889 33.89 -7.59 0.16
N GLU A 890 33.65 -7.69 1.46
CA GLU A 890 34.17 -8.75 2.30
C GLU A 890 33.13 -9.86 2.39
N VAL A 891 33.53 -11.07 2.01
CA VAL A 891 32.71 -12.27 2.15
C VAL A 891 33.46 -13.27 3.02
N SER A 892 32.76 -13.90 3.95
CA SER A 892 33.30 -15.05 4.66
C SER A 892 32.24 -16.13 4.86
N ASP A 893 32.65 -17.36 4.66
CA ASP A 893 31.84 -18.56 4.78
C ASP A 893 32.68 -19.66 5.46
N PRO A 894 32.22 -20.27 6.57
CA PRO A 894 33.02 -21.25 7.28
C PRO A 894 33.23 -22.57 6.53
N GLU A 895 32.35 -22.92 5.59
CA GLU A 895 32.32 -24.22 4.91
C GLU A 895 32.98 -24.19 3.52
N ASP A 896 32.97 -23.05 2.82
CA ASP A 896 33.46 -22.90 1.43
C ASP A 896 34.99 -22.71 1.32
N GLY A 897 35.72 -22.51 2.43
CA GLY A 897 37.15 -22.23 2.40
C GLY A 897 37.46 -20.83 1.80
N PRO A 898 38.53 -20.67 0.99
CA PRO A 898 38.79 -19.39 0.33
C PRO A 898 37.66 -19.00 -0.62
N ILE A 899 37.07 -17.81 -0.43
CA ILE A 899 35.96 -17.35 -1.26
C ILE A 899 36.37 -17.17 -2.72
N ASP A 900 35.60 -17.77 -3.61
CA ASP A 900 35.67 -17.49 -5.04
C ASP A 900 34.96 -16.16 -5.34
N CYS A 901 35.74 -15.08 -5.43
CA CYS A 901 35.24 -13.75 -5.71
C CYS A 901 34.46 -13.64 -7.04
N SER A 902 34.64 -14.57 -8.00
CA SER A 902 33.86 -14.54 -9.25
C SER A 902 32.37 -14.87 -9.04
N ARG A 903 32.00 -15.41 -7.87
CA ARG A 903 30.62 -15.71 -7.47
C ARG A 903 29.96 -14.59 -6.64
N VAL A 904 30.72 -13.56 -6.26
CA VAL A 904 30.17 -12.38 -5.57
C VAL A 904 29.56 -11.49 -6.64
N VAL A 905 28.24 -11.32 -6.61
CA VAL A 905 27.52 -10.42 -7.52
C VAL A 905 27.36 -9.07 -6.84
N VAL A 906 27.70 -7.98 -7.51
CA VAL A 906 27.59 -6.60 -7.02
C VAL A 906 26.76 -5.79 -7.99
N THR A 907 25.68 -5.18 -7.52
CA THR A 907 24.72 -4.43 -8.33
C THR A 907 24.63 -3.00 -7.84
N PHE A 908 24.70 -2.05 -8.77
CA PHE A 908 24.28 -0.68 -8.50
C PHE A 908 22.76 -0.63 -8.48
N VAL A 909 22.23 0.09 -7.50
CA VAL A 909 20.80 0.26 -7.29
C VAL A 909 20.50 1.75 -7.42
N LEU A 910 19.67 2.13 -8.40
CA LEU A 910 19.09 3.46 -8.45
C LEU A 910 17.97 3.51 -7.42
N GLY A 911 18.23 4.15 -6.29
CA GLY A 911 17.27 4.32 -5.21
C GLY A 911 16.40 5.56 -5.37
N HIS A 912 15.10 5.42 -5.15
CA HIS A 912 14.23 6.59 -4.96
C HIS A 912 13.08 6.35 -4.00
N ASP A 913 12.68 7.44 -3.33
CA ASP A 913 11.65 7.47 -2.28
C ASP A 913 11.87 6.35 -1.25
N THR A 914 11.14 5.24 -1.34
CA THR A 914 11.33 4.06 -0.46
C THR A 914 11.74 2.78 -1.20
N HIS A 915 11.87 2.78 -2.54
CA HIS A 915 11.79 1.53 -3.32
C HIS A 915 12.85 1.18 -4.39
N GLY A 916 13.90 1.91 -4.76
CA GLY A 916 15.00 1.47 -5.68
C GLY A 916 14.93 0.33 -6.76
N HIS A 917 15.51 0.60 -7.94
CA HIS A 917 15.64 -0.30 -9.11
C HIS A 917 17.09 -0.79 -9.29
N PRO A 918 17.36 -2.05 -9.69
CA PRO A 918 18.71 -2.45 -9.97
C PRO A 918 19.07 -1.88 -11.35
N ASP A 919 20.36 -1.67 -11.57
CA ASP A 919 20.86 -1.21 -12.86
C ASP A 919 22.04 -2.13 -13.21
N SER A 920 23.24 -1.59 -13.41
CA SER A 920 24.41 -2.42 -13.72
C SER A 920 24.78 -3.40 -12.59
N SER A 921 25.07 -4.65 -12.97
CA SER A 921 25.57 -5.70 -12.08
C SER A 921 26.88 -6.26 -12.60
N THR A 922 27.89 -6.34 -11.74
CA THR A 922 29.17 -6.95 -12.02
C THR A 922 29.49 -8.07 -11.01
N THR A 923 30.63 -8.73 -11.15
CA THR A 923 31.08 -9.78 -10.22
C THR A 923 32.50 -9.53 -9.74
N GLY A 924 32.81 -9.96 -8.51
CA GLY A 924 34.11 -9.75 -7.88
C GLY A 924 34.01 -9.23 -6.44
N CYS A 925 35.05 -9.43 -5.64
CA CYS A 925 35.15 -8.82 -4.31
C CYS A 925 35.66 -7.36 -4.36
N THR A 926 36.28 -6.94 -5.46
CA THR A 926 36.75 -5.56 -5.69
C THR A 926 36.54 -5.19 -7.15
N GLY A 927 36.20 -3.93 -7.42
CA GLY A 927 35.96 -3.46 -8.78
C GLY A 927 35.30 -2.10 -8.83
N THR A 928 34.64 -1.82 -9.95
CA THR A 928 33.77 -0.64 -10.15
C THR A 928 32.46 -1.08 -10.75
N VAL A 929 31.36 -0.48 -10.30
CA VAL A 929 30.02 -0.64 -10.90
C VAL A 929 29.54 0.71 -11.39
N GLN A 930 28.88 0.77 -12.55
CA GLN A 930 28.61 2.03 -13.22
C GLN A 930 27.24 2.58 -12.80
N SER A 931 27.18 3.85 -12.38
CA SER A 931 25.88 4.50 -12.17
C SER A 931 25.30 5.00 -13.51
N PRO A 932 23.97 5.00 -13.68
CA PRO A 932 23.34 5.42 -14.92
C PRO A 932 23.51 6.93 -15.11
N ALA A 933 23.88 7.36 -16.32
CA ALA A 933 24.12 8.78 -16.61
C ALA A 933 22.84 9.62 -16.59
N ASP A 934 21.70 9.00 -16.90
CA ASP A 934 20.35 9.58 -16.86
C ASP A 934 19.63 9.32 -15.53
N GLY A 935 20.32 8.79 -14.51
CA GLY A 935 19.70 8.51 -13.20
C GLY A 935 19.16 9.75 -12.48
N ALA A 936 19.68 10.94 -12.81
CA ALA A 936 19.15 12.22 -12.32
C ALA A 936 17.75 12.57 -12.85
N ASP A 937 17.38 12.00 -14.00
CA ASP A 937 16.08 12.22 -14.66
C ASP A 937 15.04 11.19 -14.19
N HIS A 938 15.46 10.18 -13.41
CA HIS A 938 14.56 9.20 -12.81
C HIS A 938 13.63 9.89 -11.81
N ALA A 939 12.39 9.40 -11.73
CA ALA A 939 11.24 9.97 -11.01
C ALA A 939 11.63 11.03 -9.96
N GLY A 940 11.17 12.28 -10.14
CA GLY A 940 11.44 13.34 -9.16
C GLY A 940 11.06 12.88 -7.76
N GLY A 941 11.88 13.16 -6.74
CA GLY A 941 11.74 12.56 -5.40
C GLY A 941 13.06 12.55 -4.64
N TYR A 942 13.11 11.81 -3.53
CA TYR A 942 14.37 11.50 -2.85
C TYR A 942 15.18 10.54 -3.73
N LEU A 943 16.36 10.94 -4.22
CA LEU A 943 17.21 10.11 -5.09
C LEU A 943 18.54 9.75 -4.40
N TYR A 944 18.91 8.48 -4.47
CA TYR A 944 20.16 7.93 -3.93
C TYR A 944 20.68 6.76 -4.76
N GLY A 945 21.91 6.32 -4.49
CA GLY A 945 22.49 5.10 -5.06
C GLY A 945 22.60 4.01 -3.99
N GLY A 946 22.57 2.76 -4.38
CA GLY A 946 22.83 1.62 -3.50
C GLY A 946 23.87 0.70 -4.12
N ILE A 947 24.77 0.16 -3.30
CA ILE A 947 25.64 -0.96 -3.68
C ILE A 947 25.10 -2.20 -2.98
N SER A 948 24.55 -3.12 -3.76
CA SER A 948 24.03 -4.40 -3.27
C SER A 948 24.95 -5.54 -3.68
N ALA A 949 25.50 -6.26 -2.71
CA ALA A 949 26.38 -7.40 -2.95
C ALA A 949 25.77 -8.69 -2.41
N SER A 950 25.76 -9.76 -3.20
CA SER A 950 25.22 -11.06 -2.79
C SER A 950 26.22 -12.19 -3.02
N TYR A 951 26.21 -13.18 -2.12
CA TYR A 951 26.95 -14.44 -2.29
C TYR A 951 26.06 -15.60 -1.86
N THR A 952 26.01 -16.63 -2.70
CA THR A 952 25.42 -17.94 -2.39
C THR A 952 26.54 -18.92 -2.11
N ASP A 953 26.52 -19.60 -0.98
CA ASP A 953 27.53 -20.61 -0.61
C ASP A 953 27.42 -21.89 -1.48
N LEU A 954 28.19 -22.95 -1.19
CA LEU A 954 28.07 -24.26 -1.87
C LEU A 954 27.17 -25.26 -1.13
N GLY A 955 26.51 -24.82 -0.06
CA GLY A 955 25.89 -25.68 0.93
C GLY A 955 26.90 -26.35 1.85
N GLY A 956 26.39 -26.99 2.90
CA GLY A 956 27.23 -27.57 3.96
C GLY A 956 26.50 -28.67 4.70
N GLY A 957 27.22 -29.71 5.13
CA GLY A 957 26.66 -30.74 6.02
C GLY A 957 25.42 -31.47 5.50
N GLY A 958 25.23 -31.52 4.18
CA GLY A 958 24.06 -32.12 3.51
C GLY A 958 22.85 -31.18 3.35
N GLN A 959 22.98 -29.90 3.72
CA GLN A 959 21.95 -28.87 3.55
C GLN A 959 22.15 -28.07 2.25
N PRO A 960 21.06 -27.52 1.66
CA PRO A 960 21.15 -26.73 0.44
C PRO A 960 21.91 -25.41 0.66
N PRO A 961 22.38 -24.77 -0.43
CA PRO A 961 23.06 -23.50 -0.36
C PRO A 961 22.23 -22.38 0.27
N LEU A 962 22.88 -21.47 1.00
CA LEU A 962 22.29 -20.27 1.57
C LEU A 962 22.85 -19.02 0.87
N THR A 963 22.04 -17.96 0.81
CA THR A 963 22.41 -16.70 0.18
C THR A 963 22.28 -15.57 1.18
N THR A 964 23.29 -14.70 1.23
CA THR A 964 23.28 -13.47 2.03
C THR A 964 23.53 -12.28 1.12
N VAL A 965 22.84 -11.17 1.39
CA VAL A 965 23.03 -9.88 0.73
C VAL A 965 23.57 -8.87 1.74
N GLY A 966 24.60 -8.12 1.37
CA GLY A 966 25.11 -6.98 2.11
C GLY A 966 24.99 -5.71 1.27
N GLN A 967 24.61 -4.59 1.88
CA GLN A 967 24.32 -3.36 1.14
C GLN A 967 24.93 -2.11 1.78
N ALA A 968 25.14 -1.09 0.95
CA ALA A 968 25.48 0.27 1.38
C ALA A 968 24.74 1.30 0.53
N ILE A 969 24.03 2.23 1.18
CA ILE A 969 23.39 3.38 0.51
C ILE A 969 24.42 4.49 0.33
N ILE A 970 24.53 5.06 -0.85
CA ILE A 970 25.34 6.24 -1.19
C ILE A 970 24.45 7.37 -1.67
N GLN A 971 24.90 8.62 -1.52
CA GLN A 971 24.07 9.79 -1.65
C GLN A 971 24.46 10.66 -2.85
N THR A 972 23.49 11.38 -3.39
CA THR A 972 23.80 12.49 -4.28
C THR A 972 24.33 13.68 -3.45
N PRO A 973 25.35 14.42 -3.92
CA PRO A 973 25.93 15.55 -3.19
C PRO A 973 24.93 16.66 -2.85
N ARG A 974 23.83 16.77 -3.61
CA ARG A 974 22.76 17.72 -3.35
C ARG A 974 21.52 17.00 -2.85
N GLN A 975 21.13 17.31 -1.62
CA GLN A 975 19.93 16.80 -0.99
C GLN A 975 18.88 17.92 -0.98
N GLN A 976 17.71 17.68 -1.58
CA GLN A 976 16.58 18.61 -1.44
C GLN A 976 16.01 18.50 -0.03
N ALA A 977 15.74 19.62 0.61
CA ALA A 977 15.37 19.63 2.02
C ALA A 977 13.98 19.02 2.27
N GLU A 978 13.07 19.14 1.29
CA GLU A 978 11.73 18.54 1.33
C GLU A 978 11.74 17.01 1.36
N PHE A 979 12.86 16.38 0.96
CA PHE A 979 13.04 14.93 0.93
C PHE A 979 13.86 14.40 2.12
N ALA A 980 14.12 15.23 3.13
CA ALA A 980 14.76 14.77 4.35
C ALA A 980 13.92 13.66 5.01
N GLN A 981 14.56 12.55 5.38
CA GLN A 981 13.88 11.36 5.94
C GLN A 981 13.35 11.61 7.35
N VAL A 982 13.87 12.62 8.04
CA VAL A 982 13.33 13.10 9.31
C VAL A 982 12.89 14.54 9.13
N GLN A 983 11.65 14.85 9.51
CA GLN A 983 11.09 16.19 9.53
C GLN A 983 10.29 16.36 10.81
N THR A 984 10.73 17.26 11.70
CA THR A 984 10.08 17.51 12.99
C THR A 984 9.52 18.92 13.02
N ASN A 985 8.19 19.04 13.10
CA ASN A 985 7.41 20.28 13.19
C ASN A 985 7.58 21.29 12.03
N VAL A 986 8.17 20.88 10.92
CA VAL A 986 8.32 21.72 9.72
C VAL A 986 7.19 21.48 8.73
N THR A 987 7.03 22.38 7.76
CA THR A 987 6.07 22.24 6.65
C THR A 987 6.78 22.35 5.30
N ILE A 988 6.14 21.89 4.22
CA ILE A 988 6.66 21.98 2.84
C ILE A 988 5.86 23.02 2.06
N GLY A 989 6.55 23.84 1.27
CA GLY A 989 5.93 24.81 0.37
C GLY A 989 6.59 24.86 -1.01
N ASN A 990 5.85 25.30 -2.03
CA ASN A 990 6.38 25.46 -3.38
C ASN A 990 7.35 26.65 -3.47
N THR A 991 8.35 26.56 -4.34
CA THR A 991 9.31 27.65 -4.65
C THR A 991 9.58 27.74 -6.14
N GLY A 992 9.90 28.95 -6.62
CA GLY A 992 10.44 29.17 -7.96
C GLY A 992 11.96 29.27 -7.99
N ASP A 993 12.64 29.02 -6.86
CA ASP A 993 14.11 28.97 -6.78
C ASP A 993 14.65 27.72 -7.50
N THR A 994 15.94 27.72 -7.82
CA THR A 994 16.60 26.57 -8.45
C THR A 994 16.61 25.36 -7.51
N GLY A 995 16.15 24.19 -7.96
CA GLY A 995 16.09 22.96 -7.14
C GLY A 995 14.85 22.11 -7.42
N GLY A 996 14.39 21.36 -6.41
CA GLY A 996 13.26 20.41 -6.49
C GLY A 996 11.86 21.04 -6.64
N GLY A 997 11.77 22.37 -6.76
CA GLY A 997 10.49 23.09 -6.89
C GLY A 997 9.70 23.23 -5.58
N GLN A 998 10.16 22.60 -4.50
CA GLN A 998 9.65 22.76 -3.13
C GLN A 998 10.77 23.19 -2.18
N HIS A 999 10.41 23.50 -0.94
CA HIS A 999 11.34 23.83 0.13
C HIS A 999 10.68 23.56 1.48
N VAL A 1000 11.50 23.37 2.52
CA VAL A 1000 11.06 23.32 3.91
C VAL A 1000 10.82 24.74 4.42
N ASN A 1001 9.67 24.99 5.00
CA ASN A 1001 9.28 26.25 5.65
C ASN A 1001 8.60 25.97 7.00
N GLY A 1002 8.03 27.00 7.62
CA GLY A 1002 7.40 26.88 8.95
C GLY A 1002 8.39 26.55 10.07
N ILE A 1003 9.70 26.73 9.82
CA ILE A 1003 10.78 26.34 10.75
C ILE A 1003 10.79 27.27 11.96
N ASP A 1004 10.61 26.70 13.16
CA ASP A 1004 10.67 27.38 14.45
C ASP A 1004 11.91 26.93 15.28
N PRO A 1005 12.27 27.64 16.36
CA PRO A 1005 13.37 27.24 17.22
C PRO A 1005 13.16 25.85 17.85
N GLY A 1006 14.12 24.94 17.64
CA GLY A 1006 14.08 23.55 18.11
C GLY A 1006 13.64 22.56 17.04
N ASP A 1007 13.07 23.03 15.94
CA ASP A 1007 12.70 22.19 14.81
C ASP A 1007 13.94 21.67 14.10
N ASN A 1008 13.78 20.53 13.41
CA ASN A 1008 14.89 19.89 12.76
C ASN A 1008 14.45 19.03 11.57
N ILE A 1009 15.38 18.87 10.63
CA ILE A 1009 15.33 17.86 9.59
C ILE A 1009 16.59 16.99 9.66
N ALA A 1010 16.57 15.77 9.12
CA ALA A 1010 17.77 14.95 9.02
C ALA A 1010 17.85 14.16 7.72
N PHE A 1011 19.09 13.97 7.26
CA PHE A 1011 19.44 13.10 6.15
C PHE A 1011 20.12 11.84 6.66
N ASP A 1012 19.73 10.67 6.16
CA ASP A 1012 20.23 9.37 6.61
C ASP A 1012 20.38 8.37 5.44
N PRO A 1013 21.56 7.74 5.25
CA PRO A 1013 22.85 8.01 5.88
C PRO A 1013 23.63 9.14 5.19
N ILE A 1014 24.52 9.81 5.93
CA ILE A 1014 25.50 10.81 5.43
C ILE A 1014 26.91 10.47 5.94
N ASN A 1015 27.89 10.45 5.04
CA ASN A 1015 29.31 10.33 5.38
C ASN A 1015 30.03 11.64 5.10
N LEU A 1016 30.39 12.38 6.16
CA LEU A 1016 31.15 13.63 6.04
C LEU A 1016 32.67 13.43 5.88
N GLY A 1017 33.16 12.19 5.82
CA GLY A 1017 34.56 11.91 5.55
C GLY A 1017 34.99 12.44 4.18
N GLY A 1018 35.92 13.38 4.17
CA GLY A 1018 36.38 14.04 2.94
C GLY A 1018 35.49 15.21 2.48
N VAL A 1019 34.36 15.46 3.14
CA VAL A 1019 33.55 16.66 2.96
C VAL A 1019 34.20 17.80 3.75
N SER A 1020 34.38 18.94 3.10
CA SER A 1020 34.97 20.14 3.71
C SER A 1020 33.95 21.22 4.00
N THR A 1021 32.85 21.23 3.22
CA THR A 1021 31.79 22.23 3.35
C THR A 1021 30.40 21.61 3.21
N VAL A 1022 29.47 22.15 3.99
CA VAL A 1022 28.03 21.91 3.84
C VAL A 1022 27.37 23.24 3.53
N THR A 1023 26.83 23.40 2.34
CA THR A 1023 26.21 24.65 1.87
C THR A 1023 24.69 24.54 1.95
N LEU A 1024 24.07 25.52 2.59
CA LEU A 1024 22.64 25.60 2.80
C LEU A 1024 22.05 26.69 1.89
N ARG A 1025 21.05 26.34 1.07
CA ARG A 1025 20.30 27.30 0.25
C ARG A 1025 19.05 27.73 1.02
N HIS A 1026 19.05 28.93 1.58
CA HIS A 1026 18.00 29.40 2.49
C HIS A 1026 17.49 30.80 2.16
N SER A 1027 16.31 31.16 2.68
CA SER A 1027 15.76 32.51 2.61
C SER A 1027 14.97 32.89 3.87
N GLY A 1028 14.69 34.18 4.05
CA GLY A 1028 13.84 34.67 5.14
C GLY A 1028 13.99 36.18 5.34
N GLY A 1029 13.00 36.95 4.90
CA GLY A 1029 13.13 38.42 4.80
C GLY A 1029 11.94 39.25 5.28
N SER A 1030 10.80 38.65 5.60
CA SER A 1030 9.55 39.40 5.85
C SER A 1030 9.55 40.33 7.09
N ALA A 1031 10.61 40.36 7.90
CA ALA A 1031 10.67 41.16 9.14
C ALA A 1031 12.07 41.67 9.56
N ALA A 1032 13.12 41.43 8.77
CA ALA A 1032 14.51 41.74 9.17
C ALA A 1032 15.31 42.37 8.03
N THR A 1033 16.25 43.25 8.36
CA THR A 1033 17.14 43.89 7.37
C THR A 1033 18.04 42.84 6.72
N ALA A 1034 18.03 42.74 5.39
CA ALA A 1034 18.88 41.79 4.68
C ALA A 1034 20.34 41.88 5.12
N GLY A 1035 20.98 40.73 5.36
CA GLY A 1035 22.35 40.61 5.85
C GLY A 1035 22.51 40.57 7.38
N THR A 1036 21.46 40.84 8.18
CA THR A 1036 21.54 40.69 9.64
C THR A 1036 21.28 39.25 10.08
N PRO A 1037 21.89 38.76 11.18
CA PRO A 1037 21.58 37.45 11.76
C PRO A 1037 20.08 37.24 11.94
N ARG A 1038 19.56 36.08 11.51
CA ARG A 1038 18.13 35.73 11.60
C ARG A 1038 17.87 34.41 12.31
N ALA A 1039 18.72 33.41 12.08
CA ALA A 1039 18.63 32.10 12.74
C ALA A 1039 20.02 31.49 12.91
N THR A 1040 20.13 30.49 13.76
CA THR A 1040 21.27 29.56 13.77
C THR A 1040 20.83 28.21 13.21
N VAL A 1041 21.77 27.49 12.64
CA VAL A 1041 21.62 26.07 12.32
C VAL A 1041 22.85 25.34 12.82
N GLU A 1042 22.60 24.27 13.57
CA GLU A 1042 23.63 23.35 14.02
C GLU A 1042 23.51 22.04 13.25
N LEU A 1043 24.63 21.60 12.68
CA LEU A 1043 24.77 20.28 12.08
C LEU A 1043 25.14 19.31 13.20
N ARG A 1044 24.35 18.27 13.43
CA ARG A 1044 24.53 17.32 14.55
C ARG A 1044 24.46 15.88 14.08
N PHE A 1045 25.33 15.03 14.62
CA PHE A 1045 25.30 13.59 14.33
C PHE A 1045 24.33 12.84 15.24
N ASP A 1046 23.63 11.88 14.64
CA ASP A 1046 22.88 10.76 15.22
C ASP A 1046 21.63 11.12 16.04
N SER A 1047 21.53 12.34 16.59
CA SER A 1047 20.32 12.87 17.23
C SER A 1047 20.26 14.40 17.19
N PRO A 1048 19.09 15.03 17.38
CA PRO A 1048 18.96 16.49 17.50
C PRO A 1048 19.76 17.08 18.67
N THR A 1049 20.12 16.27 19.66
CA THR A 1049 20.95 16.65 20.82
C THR A 1049 22.37 16.10 20.74
N GLY A 1050 22.74 15.46 19.63
CA GLY A 1050 24.02 14.78 19.44
C GLY A 1050 25.19 15.75 19.23
N PRO A 1051 26.41 15.23 19.00
CA PRO A 1051 27.60 16.05 18.80
C PRO A 1051 27.43 17.05 17.65
N VAL A 1052 27.75 18.33 17.90
CA VAL A 1052 27.76 19.38 16.86
C VAL A 1052 29.01 19.22 15.99
N VAL A 1053 28.80 19.11 14.69
CA VAL A 1053 29.87 18.96 13.68
C VAL A 1053 30.07 20.20 12.82
N GLY A 1054 29.13 21.14 12.89
CA GLY A 1054 29.21 22.44 12.24
C GLY A 1054 28.10 23.37 12.74
N THR A 1055 28.32 24.68 12.64
CA THR A 1055 27.31 25.69 12.99
C THR A 1055 27.39 26.85 12.01
N ALA A 1056 26.25 27.38 11.59
CA ALA A 1056 26.17 28.63 10.86
C ALA A 1056 25.11 29.56 11.46
N THR A 1057 25.37 30.85 11.29
CA THR A 1057 24.36 31.89 11.41
C THR A 1057 23.76 32.13 10.02
N LEU A 1058 22.45 31.95 9.90
CA LEU A 1058 21.69 32.25 8.70
C LEU A 1058 21.23 33.71 8.77
N ASN A 1059 21.65 34.52 7.81
CA ASN A 1059 21.29 35.94 7.74
C ASN A 1059 19.96 36.13 7.01
N ALA A 1060 19.24 37.18 7.38
CA ALA A 1060 18.03 37.60 6.70
C ALA A 1060 18.32 37.91 5.22
N THR A 1061 17.38 37.58 4.34
CA THR A 1061 17.45 37.90 2.91
C THR A 1061 16.49 39.03 2.56
N THR A 1062 16.48 39.47 1.30
CA THR A 1062 15.58 40.56 0.85
C THR A 1062 14.11 40.13 0.76
N GLY A 1063 13.78 38.85 1.00
CA GLY A 1063 12.42 38.33 1.02
C GLY A 1063 12.39 36.80 1.10
N ASN A 1064 11.22 36.23 1.39
CA ASN A 1064 11.04 34.78 1.57
C ASN A 1064 11.18 33.96 0.26
N GLY A 1065 11.26 34.62 -0.90
CA GLY A 1065 11.61 34.00 -2.19
C GLY A 1065 13.01 34.35 -2.68
N ALA A 1066 13.78 35.14 -1.92
CA ALA A 1066 15.14 35.54 -2.28
C ALA A 1066 16.14 34.62 -1.57
N PHE A 1067 16.44 33.49 -2.19
CA PHE A 1067 17.35 32.49 -1.63
C PHE A 1067 18.81 32.88 -1.81
N VAL A 1068 19.62 32.58 -0.79
CA VAL A 1068 21.07 32.76 -0.76
C VAL A 1068 21.74 31.49 -0.25
N GLU A 1069 23.04 31.38 -0.42
CA GLU A 1069 23.83 30.26 0.09
C GLU A 1069 24.58 30.64 1.36
N THR A 1070 24.71 29.70 2.28
CA THR A 1070 25.57 29.85 3.47
C THR A 1070 26.30 28.53 3.71
N SER A 1071 27.64 28.59 3.71
CA SER A 1071 28.48 27.40 3.88
C SER A 1071 28.94 27.24 5.32
N VAL A 1072 28.84 26.01 5.82
CA VAL A 1072 29.35 25.55 7.10
C VAL A 1072 30.62 24.76 6.83
N ALA A 1073 31.74 25.13 7.46
CA ALA A 1073 32.94 24.29 7.42
C ALA A 1073 32.72 23.04 8.29
N VAL A 1074 33.05 21.88 7.74
CA VAL A 1074 33.01 20.59 8.44
C VAL A 1074 34.33 19.86 8.25
N SER A 1075 34.69 19.03 9.23
CA SER A 1075 35.89 18.19 9.17
C SER A 1075 35.67 17.02 10.11
N GLN A 1076 35.12 15.94 9.58
CA GLN A 1076 34.78 14.74 10.34
C GLN A 1076 35.51 13.52 9.78
N PRO A 1077 35.81 12.50 10.61
CA PRO A 1077 36.29 11.22 10.10
C PRO A 1077 35.23 10.56 9.21
N ALA A 1078 35.66 9.66 8.33
CA ALA A 1078 34.75 8.88 7.50
C ALA A 1078 33.90 7.93 8.36
N GLY A 1079 32.60 7.90 8.09
CA GLY A 1079 31.65 7.04 8.79
C GLY A 1079 30.20 7.44 8.45
N PRO A 1080 29.28 6.46 8.37
CA PRO A 1080 27.86 6.75 8.19
C PRO A 1080 27.27 7.37 9.45
N HIS A 1081 26.55 8.46 9.30
CA HIS A 1081 25.82 9.13 10.36
C HIS A 1081 24.46 9.61 9.87
N LYS A 1082 23.50 9.71 10.79
CA LYS A 1082 22.29 10.52 10.56
C LYS A 1082 22.66 11.98 10.82
N LEU A 1083 22.56 12.85 9.82
CA LEU A 1083 22.93 14.26 9.96
C LEU A 1083 21.70 15.14 10.18
N TYR A 1084 21.53 15.62 11.40
CA TYR A 1084 20.48 16.56 11.78
C TYR A 1084 20.89 18.01 11.50
N LEU A 1085 19.97 18.79 10.95
CA LEU A 1085 20.01 20.25 10.90
C LEU A 1085 19.03 20.76 11.96
N VAL A 1086 19.55 21.29 13.06
CA VAL A 1086 18.74 21.80 14.18
C VAL A 1086 18.72 23.32 14.15
N PHE A 1087 17.52 23.90 14.03
CA PHE A 1087 17.35 25.34 13.86
C PHE A 1087 17.14 26.03 15.21
N GLY A 1088 17.79 27.18 15.38
CA GLY A 1088 17.75 27.97 16.61
C GLY A 1088 17.52 29.45 16.36
N GLY A 1089 17.02 30.14 17.39
CA GLY A 1089 16.84 31.58 17.37
C GLY A 1089 18.15 32.34 17.61
N VAL A 1090 18.25 33.56 17.09
CA VAL A 1090 19.29 34.53 17.44
C VAL A 1090 18.67 35.75 18.13
N THR A 1091 19.46 36.46 18.93
CA THR A 1091 19.03 37.72 19.55
C THR A 1091 18.61 38.73 18.47
N GLY A 1092 17.37 39.21 18.54
CA GLY A 1092 16.81 40.16 17.56
C GLY A 1092 16.25 39.50 16.29
N GLY A 1093 16.33 38.17 16.17
CA GLY A 1093 15.63 37.40 15.14
C GLY A 1093 14.16 37.15 15.49
N PRO A 1094 13.39 36.58 14.56
CA PRO A 1094 12.00 36.19 14.81
C PRO A 1094 11.91 35.00 15.78
N THR A 1095 10.77 34.88 16.48
CA THR A 1095 10.50 33.76 17.40
C THR A 1095 9.84 32.57 16.71
N THR A 1096 9.28 32.77 15.51
CA THR A 1096 8.69 31.74 14.64
C THR A 1096 8.98 32.07 13.17
N GLY A 1097 8.97 31.09 12.28
CA GLY A 1097 9.28 31.28 10.85
C GLY A 1097 10.71 31.80 10.65
N LEU A 1098 11.67 31.09 11.24
CA LEU A 1098 13.08 31.42 11.24
C LEU A 1098 13.61 31.58 9.82
N VAL A 1099 13.50 30.55 8.98
CA VAL A 1099 13.98 30.55 7.60
C VAL A 1099 13.17 29.56 6.76
N ASN A 1100 13.33 29.67 5.45
CA ASN A 1100 12.98 28.64 4.47
C ASN A 1100 14.28 27.96 4.03
N LEU A 1101 14.30 26.63 3.89
CA LEU A 1101 15.45 25.85 3.41
C LEU A 1101 15.06 25.07 2.15
N ASN A 1102 15.75 25.32 1.04
CA ASN A 1102 15.50 24.68 -0.25
C ASN A 1102 16.31 23.38 -0.38
N TRP A 1103 17.64 23.46 -0.32
CA TRP A 1103 18.50 22.28 -0.43
C TRP A 1103 19.78 22.42 0.39
N VAL A 1104 20.44 21.29 0.58
CA VAL A 1104 21.74 21.13 1.22
C VAL A 1104 22.73 20.52 0.23
N GLN A 1105 23.90 21.13 0.08
CA GLN A 1105 24.97 20.66 -0.80
C GLN A 1105 26.18 20.27 0.04
N PHE A 1106 26.71 19.08 -0.20
CA PHE A 1106 27.94 18.57 0.38
C PHE A 1106 29.08 18.73 -0.63
N GLY A 1107 30.23 19.24 -0.20
CA GLY A 1107 31.35 19.56 -1.10
C GLY A 1107 32.73 19.56 -0.46
#